data_AF-A0A7J4R6G3-F1
#
_entry.id   AF-A0A7J4R6G3-F1
#
_cell.length_a   1.000
_cell.length_b   1.000
_cell.length_c   1.000
_cell.angle_alpha   90.00
_cell.angle_beta   90.00
_cell.angle_gamma   90.00
#
_symmetry.space_group_name_H-M   'P 1'
#
loop_
_entity.id
_entity.type
_entity.pdbx_description
1 polymer ?
#
loop_
_entity_poly.entity_id
_entity_poly.type
_entity_poly.pdbx_seq_one_letter_code
_entity_poly.pdbx_strand_id
1 'polypeptide(L)'
;MRTCIALVIILLFAPLANAAPPPGDSEVSNEICSSWANGNGICDDYSSSLDSTLIDEWIEGHVAISMEGASAIEMSIELAVHELSREELGLLDLDLQGDSDPSDGIPADFIRNYRDYSQNGPSVEDRLIQKIEDVIQQIVDENFPNATSGPIQTISEINFFGREPSSCTFNPNIDSIDEENGLENDPFNPPICVHSALTLDVIPTNIGMNSETGDIDRVMQGLIAMGGEVTTNFTTIAPSGHYIEYVMVPPSYSSIIHVDEPASVFSVEQGQTQILGARIALDNLNSPHDYSPIISDLVAVLGSGDITPDWEINAGSSLSLDLSINLENPLDSHVDMEIGIHHLSTETLEDWGLDLETQTISLDSVTSDGIRMFDSEMDVDADQMLSSLPIDLLSETFSQFLGAEIVFQTPSFSTSNNTGGIMFQHRQVETCGEELSYRYCLGPVGTMSSTYPITVQSTTISSEIQISNIFDQLLQNTDGDLSTIDFSQISDDDIATIMSFLSLEFEVDSDFFQDLIPIDFPSTDISVTIHLPEWLDSSGKTPDVLVFTSNHGDTKTKSIEIEGSRPFDWRHSICRISDPCEEDSIDLVCAPTQKTCISFLVEMDVSKVSVHELSGSVSIEFTSTIILEIYRLGLDMEIEGVKMSPIPSDAIRRILVMGDRMEGGLLADSEIESTIDFGVGDPVDFEVSNEGLMKLSDYLTESYEEMMNEFGSINLGSQDFALSADFSSLPFQADFGEVSLGDDPFIGDEEPIRLATRIDDAELTFSLRQDEIIVGANPRSLAMMPTMAITSILPSPLLTESGLLLDGS
;
A
#
# COMPACT_ATOMS: atom_id res chain seq x y z
N MET A 1 -38.64 68.80 82.04
CA MET A 1 -40.02 68.24 82.06
C MET A 1 -40.95 68.80 80.98
N ARG A 2 -40.66 69.95 80.34
CA ARG A 2 -41.43 70.44 79.16
C ARG A 2 -40.90 69.95 77.81
N THR A 3 -39.64 69.51 77.74
CA THR A 3 -39.04 68.90 76.54
C THR A 3 -39.36 67.41 76.37
N CYS A 4 -39.63 66.67 77.45
CA CYS A 4 -40.03 65.25 77.35
C CYS A 4 -41.50 65.07 76.93
N ILE A 5 -42.40 66.02 77.25
CA ILE A 5 -43.82 65.94 76.87
C ILE A 5 -43.99 66.26 75.37
N ALA A 6 -43.17 67.15 74.81
CA ALA A 6 -43.18 67.46 73.38
C ALA A 6 -42.71 66.25 72.53
N LEU A 7 -41.73 65.48 73.02
CA LEU A 7 -41.22 64.30 72.30
C LEU A 7 -42.22 63.13 72.31
N VAL A 8 -42.98 62.96 73.40
CA VAL A 8 -44.04 61.93 73.49
C VAL A 8 -45.26 62.29 72.63
N ILE A 9 -45.59 63.58 72.49
CA ILE A 9 -46.70 64.02 71.63
C ILE A 9 -46.32 63.94 70.14
N ILE A 10 -45.04 64.15 69.77
CA ILE A 10 -44.57 63.98 68.39
C ILE A 10 -44.47 62.48 68.01
N LEU A 11 -44.19 61.59 68.95
CA LEU A 11 -44.26 60.13 68.75
C LEU A 11 -45.69 59.57 68.73
N LEU A 12 -46.68 60.31 69.24
CA LEU A 12 -48.11 59.94 69.19
C LEU A 12 -48.84 60.46 67.94
N PHE A 13 -48.20 61.31 67.13
CA PHE A 13 -48.76 61.90 65.90
C PHE A 13 -47.85 61.71 64.66
N ALA A 14 -46.83 60.87 64.75
CA ALA A 14 -46.23 60.31 63.54
C ALA A 14 -47.25 59.34 62.93
N PRO A 15 -47.53 59.39 61.62
CA PRO A 15 -48.19 58.27 60.98
C PRO A 15 -47.30 57.05 61.25
N LEU A 16 -47.80 56.12 62.05
CA LEU A 16 -47.45 54.73 61.87
C LEU A 16 -47.91 54.43 60.45
N ALA A 17 -46.98 54.54 59.50
CA ALA A 17 -47.09 53.78 58.28
C ALA A 17 -47.30 52.35 58.77
N ASN A 18 -48.51 51.84 58.54
CA ASN A 18 -48.79 50.44 58.73
C ASN A 18 -47.71 49.69 57.97
N ALA A 19 -46.99 48.82 58.68
CA ALA A 19 -46.41 47.67 58.00
C ALA A 19 -47.55 47.01 57.23
N ALA A 20 -47.31 46.70 55.95
CA ALA A 20 -48.22 45.87 55.18
C ALA A 20 -48.61 44.64 56.03
N PRO A 21 -49.88 44.24 56.06
CA PRO A 21 -50.27 43.02 56.74
C PRO A 21 -49.49 41.84 56.15
N PRO A 22 -49.22 40.78 56.94
CA PRO A 22 -48.60 39.57 56.42
C PRO A 22 -49.47 38.96 55.30
N PRO A 23 -48.87 38.27 54.31
CA PRO A 23 -49.59 37.65 53.19
C PRO A 23 -50.76 36.78 53.65
N GLY A 24 -51.91 36.86 52.97
CA GLY A 24 -53.10 36.02 53.22
C GLY A 24 -54.17 36.58 54.18
N ASP A 25 -54.22 37.89 54.45
CA ASP A 25 -55.33 38.54 55.18
C ASP A 25 -56.30 39.22 54.19
N SER A 26 -57.61 38.98 54.31
CA SER A 26 -58.65 39.41 53.36
C SER A 26 -58.98 40.93 53.36
N GLU A 27 -58.05 41.80 53.76
CA GLU A 27 -58.28 43.25 53.94
C GLU A 27 -57.34 44.17 53.11
N VAL A 28 -56.64 43.66 52.09
CA VAL A 28 -56.02 44.49 51.04
C VAL A 28 -56.77 44.22 49.74
N SER A 29 -57.67 45.11 49.32
CA SER A 29 -58.39 44.97 48.06
C SER A 29 -57.54 45.57 46.93
N ASN A 30 -56.72 44.76 46.25
CA ASN A 30 -56.12 45.23 45.01
C ASN A 30 -57.17 45.12 43.87
N GLU A 31 -57.92 46.20 43.64
CA GLU A 31 -58.97 46.23 42.60
C GLU A 31 -58.43 46.52 41.18
N ILE A 32 -57.10 46.64 40.99
CA ILE A 32 -56.49 47.04 39.69
C ILE A 32 -56.90 46.09 38.57
N CYS A 33 -56.82 44.78 38.82
CA CYS A 33 -57.22 43.74 37.86
C CYS A 33 -58.74 43.58 37.67
N SER A 34 -59.54 44.39 38.36
CA SER A 34 -61.00 44.50 38.15
C SER A 34 -61.41 45.79 37.43
N SER A 35 -60.43 46.61 37.00
CA SER A 35 -60.66 47.93 36.39
C SER A 35 -61.45 47.88 35.08
N TRP A 36 -61.24 46.84 34.26
CA TRP A 36 -62.01 46.58 33.05
C TRP A 36 -62.98 45.42 33.27
N ALA A 37 -64.21 45.53 32.74
CA ALA A 37 -65.40 44.74 33.09
C ALA A 37 -65.40 43.23 32.73
N ASN A 38 -64.22 42.61 32.69
CA ASN A 38 -64.01 41.17 32.44
C ASN A 38 -62.89 40.55 33.29
N GLY A 39 -62.10 41.35 34.04
CA GLY A 39 -61.11 40.81 34.98
C GLY A 39 -61.80 40.48 36.31
N ASN A 40 -61.79 39.21 36.69
CA ASN A 40 -62.37 38.73 37.95
C ASN A 40 -61.29 38.34 38.98
N GLY A 41 -60.02 38.43 38.60
CA GLY A 41 -58.86 38.06 39.43
C GLY A 41 -58.33 39.21 40.27
N ILE A 42 -57.52 38.85 41.24
CA ILE A 42 -56.67 39.77 42.00
C ILE A 42 -55.29 39.68 41.36
N CYS A 43 -54.58 40.80 41.25
CA CYS A 43 -53.21 40.82 40.74
C CYS A 43 -52.27 41.46 41.74
N ASP A 44 -50.99 41.17 41.57
CA ASP A 44 -49.91 41.77 42.34
C ASP A 44 -49.67 43.25 42.01
N ASP A 45 -49.13 43.96 43.00
CA ASP A 45 -48.82 45.38 42.85
C ASP A 45 -47.60 45.56 41.93
N TYR A 46 -47.77 46.39 40.89
CA TYR A 46 -46.67 46.78 40.01
C TYR A 46 -45.59 47.57 40.76
N SER A 47 -44.33 47.18 40.53
CA SER A 47 -43.15 47.90 40.96
C SER A 47 -42.05 47.78 39.92
N SER A 48 -41.60 48.89 39.36
CA SER A 48 -40.53 48.91 38.33
C SER A 48 -39.18 48.39 38.86
N SER A 49 -39.04 48.18 40.17
CA SER A 49 -37.86 47.58 40.78
C SER A 49 -37.79 46.05 40.66
N LEU A 50 -38.92 45.41 40.33
CA LEU A 50 -39.04 43.96 40.14
C LEU A 50 -38.87 43.60 38.66
N ASP A 51 -39.09 44.55 37.76
CA ASP A 51 -38.74 44.44 36.35
C ASP A 51 -37.22 44.30 36.18
N SER A 52 -36.82 43.26 35.47
CA SER A 52 -35.43 42.94 35.18
C SER A 52 -34.96 43.46 33.81
N THR A 53 -35.80 44.22 33.11
CA THR A 53 -35.54 44.78 31.78
C THR A 53 -35.57 46.31 31.79
N LEU A 54 -35.22 46.92 30.65
CA LEU A 54 -35.23 48.39 30.44
C LEU A 54 -36.26 48.82 29.39
N ILE A 55 -37.06 47.88 28.89
CA ILE A 55 -38.02 48.06 27.80
C ILE A 55 -39.34 47.40 28.18
N ASP A 56 -40.35 47.46 27.31
CA ASP A 56 -41.68 46.93 27.55
C ASP A 56 -41.84 45.43 27.27
N GLU A 57 -40.74 44.68 27.21
CA GLU A 57 -40.72 43.25 26.90
C GLU A 57 -39.69 42.51 27.76
N TRP A 58 -40.14 41.40 28.36
CA TRP A 58 -39.29 40.45 29.08
C TRP A 58 -39.70 39.02 28.72
N ILE A 59 -38.87 38.38 27.89
CA ILE A 59 -39.04 36.99 27.48
C ILE A 59 -37.75 36.20 27.73
N GLU A 60 -37.86 35.08 28.43
CA GLU A 60 -36.77 34.11 28.55
C GLU A 60 -37.10 32.86 27.75
N GLY A 61 -36.17 32.36 26.94
CA GLY A 61 -36.43 31.30 25.97
C GLY A 61 -35.38 30.20 25.96
N HIS A 62 -35.82 28.99 25.69
CA HIS A 62 -34.97 27.83 25.47
C HIS A 62 -35.31 27.21 24.11
N VAL A 63 -34.33 27.19 23.21
CA VAL A 63 -34.46 26.66 21.84
C VAL A 63 -33.59 25.41 21.72
N ALA A 64 -34.21 24.26 21.55
CA ALA A 64 -33.53 22.99 21.32
C ALA A 64 -33.62 22.59 19.85
N ILE A 65 -32.47 22.46 19.21
CA ILE A 65 -32.27 21.98 17.84
C ILE A 65 -31.79 20.53 17.93
N SER A 66 -32.66 19.58 17.61
CA SER A 66 -32.36 18.15 17.63
C SER A 66 -32.25 17.64 16.20
N MET A 67 -31.05 17.18 15.83
CA MET A 67 -30.84 16.56 14.52
C MET A 67 -31.26 15.09 14.60
N GLU A 68 -32.29 14.69 13.85
CA GLU A 68 -32.59 13.26 13.67
C GLU A 68 -31.59 12.62 12.68
N GLY A 69 -31.21 13.39 11.66
CA GLY A 69 -30.21 13.06 10.65
C GLY A 69 -29.64 14.32 10.02
N ALA A 70 -29.06 14.18 8.83
CA ALA A 70 -28.60 15.28 8.01
C ALA A 70 -29.72 15.92 7.17
N SER A 71 -30.80 15.18 6.87
CA SER A 71 -31.94 15.65 6.08
C SER A 71 -33.06 16.28 6.91
N ALA A 72 -33.17 15.89 8.19
CA ALA A 72 -34.28 16.26 9.07
C ALA A 72 -33.79 16.79 10.42
N ILE A 73 -34.26 18.00 10.77
CA ILE A 73 -34.02 18.64 12.05
C ILE A 73 -35.36 18.96 12.72
N GLU A 74 -35.48 18.61 14.00
CA GLU A 74 -36.59 19.03 14.85
C GLU A 74 -36.13 20.21 15.72
N MET A 75 -36.92 21.27 15.76
CA MET A 75 -36.68 22.41 16.63
C MET A 75 -37.82 22.55 17.63
N SER A 76 -37.49 22.54 18.91
CA SER A 76 -38.41 22.83 20.02
C SER A 76 -38.09 24.21 20.57
N ILE A 77 -39.09 25.08 20.64
CA ILE A 77 -38.98 26.41 21.21
C ILE A 77 -39.88 26.47 22.44
N GLU A 78 -39.29 26.80 23.58
CA GLU A 78 -39.98 27.08 24.84
C GLU A 78 -39.73 28.54 25.22
N LEU A 79 -40.77 29.30 25.53
CA LEU A 79 -40.67 30.70 25.93
C LEU A 79 -41.43 30.93 27.23
N ALA A 80 -40.81 31.62 28.17
CA ALA A 80 -41.38 32.17 29.38
C ALA A 80 -41.59 33.67 29.21
N VAL A 81 -42.86 34.08 29.19
CA VAL A 81 -43.27 35.47 29.03
C VAL A 81 -43.52 36.06 30.41
N HIS A 82 -42.65 36.99 30.80
CA HIS A 82 -42.78 37.77 32.05
C HIS A 82 -43.47 39.11 31.81
N GLU A 83 -43.23 39.72 30.65
CA GLU A 83 -43.82 41.02 30.27
C GLU A 83 -43.88 41.16 28.74
N LEU A 84 -44.91 41.86 28.23
CA LEU A 84 -45.05 42.22 26.82
C LEU A 84 -45.54 43.66 26.66
N SER A 85 -45.42 44.21 25.44
CA SER A 85 -45.91 45.55 25.15
C SER A 85 -47.42 45.69 25.36
N ARG A 86 -47.81 46.73 26.11
CA ARG A 86 -49.22 47.10 26.33
C ARG A 86 -49.92 47.44 25.03
N GLU A 87 -49.22 48.06 24.09
CA GLU A 87 -49.79 48.45 22.80
C GLU A 87 -50.17 47.21 21.99
N GLU A 88 -49.27 46.21 21.94
CA GLU A 88 -49.46 44.99 21.17
C GLU A 88 -50.63 44.15 21.68
N LEU A 89 -50.77 44.06 23.02
CA LEU A 89 -51.88 43.36 23.66
C LEU A 89 -53.19 44.17 23.70
N GLY A 90 -53.17 45.44 23.27
CA GLY A 90 -54.37 46.30 23.26
C GLY A 90 -54.80 46.76 24.66
N LEU A 91 -53.83 46.87 25.57
CA LEU A 91 -53.99 47.20 26.99
C LEU A 91 -53.34 48.56 27.35
N LEU A 92 -53.03 49.43 26.37
CA LEU A 92 -52.37 50.72 26.56
C LEU A 92 -53.07 51.67 27.55
N ASP A 93 -54.41 51.63 27.58
CA ASP A 93 -55.22 52.47 28.48
C ASP A 93 -55.38 51.86 29.89
N LEU A 94 -54.77 50.70 30.17
CA LEU A 94 -54.81 50.05 31.47
C LEU A 94 -53.83 50.73 32.44
N ASP A 95 -54.34 51.19 33.58
CA ASP A 95 -53.54 51.80 34.64
C ASP A 95 -53.08 50.71 35.62
N LEU A 96 -51.79 50.36 35.59
CA LEU A 96 -51.19 49.37 36.51
C LEU A 96 -50.92 49.94 37.92
N GLN A 97 -51.13 51.25 38.14
CA GLN A 97 -50.77 51.97 39.37
C GLN A 97 -49.26 51.85 39.70
N GLY A 98 -48.89 51.98 40.98
CA GLY A 98 -47.49 51.94 41.41
C GLY A 98 -46.65 53.11 40.87
N ASP A 99 -45.45 52.80 40.42
CA ASP A 99 -44.55 53.69 39.69
C ASP A 99 -44.59 53.49 38.17
N SER A 100 -45.60 52.77 37.66
CA SER A 100 -45.73 52.48 36.24
C SER A 100 -46.13 53.70 35.39
N ASP A 101 -45.63 53.74 34.15
CA ASP A 101 -46.03 54.63 33.09
C ASP A 101 -46.47 53.87 31.81
N PRO A 102 -47.02 54.57 30.78
CA PRO A 102 -47.46 53.91 29.55
C PRO A 102 -46.36 53.34 28.64
N SER A 103 -45.08 53.59 28.93
CA SER A 103 -43.94 52.98 28.23
C SER A 103 -43.43 51.71 28.88
N ASP A 104 -43.91 51.36 30.08
CA ASP A 104 -43.67 50.04 30.66
C ASP A 104 -44.58 49.00 29.99
N GLY A 105 -44.13 47.75 29.97
CA GLY A 105 -44.92 46.64 29.47
C GLY A 105 -46.02 46.22 30.45
N ILE A 106 -46.69 45.12 30.11
CA ILE A 106 -47.71 44.51 30.94
C ILE A 106 -47.22 43.17 31.51
N PRO A 107 -47.12 43.04 32.85
CA PRO A 107 -46.63 41.82 33.47
C PRO A 107 -47.53 40.61 33.23
N ALA A 108 -46.95 39.42 33.35
CA ALA A 108 -47.59 38.13 33.11
C ALA A 108 -48.89 37.95 33.91
N ASP A 109 -48.94 38.43 35.15
CA ASP A 109 -50.14 38.34 36.00
C ASP A 109 -51.35 39.08 35.40
N PHE A 110 -51.11 40.30 34.91
CA PHE A 110 -52.12 41.09 34.22
C PHE A 110 -52.53 40.45 32.89
N ILE A 111 -51.59 39.88 32.13
CA ILE A 111 -51.87 39.15 30.88
C ILE A 111 -52.80 37.95 31.15
N ARG A 112 -52.52 37.16 32.20
CA ARG A 112 -53.35 36.01 32.59
C ARG A 112 -54.76 36.46 32.96
N ASN A 113 -54.89 37.49 33.81
CA ASN A 113 -56.19 37.98 34.27
C ASN A 113 -57.04 38.56 33.13
N TYR A 114 -56.43 39.29 32.19
CA TYR A 114 -57.12 39.90 31.05
C TYR A 114 -57.17 39.04 29.79
N ARG A 115 -56.73 37.78 29.84
CA ARG A 115 -56.70 36.85 28.69
C ARG A 115 -57.98 36.87 27.83
N ASP A 116 -59.13 36.75 28.49
CA ASP A 116 -60.44 36.66 27.82
C ASP A 116 -61.01 38.04 27.44
N TYR A 117 -60.31 39.14 27.75
CA TYR A 117 -60.71 40.49 27.40
C TYR A 117 -60.52 40.72 25.89
N SER A 118 -61.51 41.39 25.27
CA SER A 118 -61.43 41.81 23.87
C SER A 118 -62.09 43.17 23.70
N GLN A 119 -61.39 44.09 23.02
CA GLN A 119 -61.92 45.40 22.67
C GLN A 119 -62.02 45.50 21.14
N ASN A 120 -63.21 45.21 20.59
CA ASN A 120 -63.49 45.28 19.14
C ASN A 120 -62.44 44.59 18.23
N GLY A 121 -62.04 43.36 18.55
CA GLY A 121 -60.98 42.66 17.83
C GLY A 121 -60.61 41.32 18.47
N PRO A 122 -59.42 40.77 18.16
CA PRO A 122 -58.88 39.58 18.84
C PRO A 122 -58.80 39.79 20.36
N SER A 123 -58.93 38.71 21.13
CA SER A 123 -58.72 38.74 22.58
C SER A 123 -57.26 39.03 22.94
N VAL A 124 -56.98 39.31 24.21
CA VAL A 124 -55.60 39.40 24.71
C VAL A 124 -54.86 38.08 24.48
N GLU A 125 -55.55 36.93 24.64
CA GLU A 125 -55.01 35.61 24.30
C GLU A 125 -54.61 35.48 22.82
N ASP A 126 -55.50 35.87 21.91
CA ASP A 126 -55.25 35.80 20.47
C ASP A 126 -54.05 36.70 20.09
N ARG A 127 -53.92 37.86 20.73
CA ARG A 127 -52.79 38.80 20.52
C ARG A 127 -51.48 38.28 21.11
N LEU A 128 -51.54 37.65 22.28
CA LEU A 128 -50.41 36.99 22.90
C LEU A 128 -49.88 35.87 21.99
N ILE A 129 -50.77 35.01 21.48
CA ILE A 129 -50.41 33.94 20.54
C ILE A 129 -49.78 34.54 19.28
N GLN A 130 -50.39 35.58 18.69
CA GLN A 130 -49.85 36.24 17.50
C GLN A 130 -48.44 36.81 17.75
N LYS A 131 -48.22 37.45 18.90
CA LYS A 131 -46.89 37.98 19.25
C LYS A 131 -45.86 36.86 19.43
N ILE A 132 -46.24 35.75 20.05
CA ILE A 132 -45.38 34.57 20.19
C ILE A 132 -45.06 33.97 18.81
N GLU A 133 -46.03 33.90 17.89
CA GLU A 133 -45.79 33.47 16.51
C GLU A 133 -44.78 34.38 15.80
N ASP A 134 -44.89 35.71 15.96
CA ASP A 134 -43.94 36.68 15.40
C ASP A 134 -42.52 36.49 15.98
N VAL A 135 -42.39 36.20 17.28
CA VAL A 135 -41.09 35.91 17.92
C VAL A 135 -40.50 34.59 17.40
N ILE A 136 -41.31 33.53 17.31
CA ILE A 136 -40.88 32.24 16.75
C ILE A 136 -40.42 32.42 15.30
N GLN A 137 -41.18 33.19 14.51
CA GLN A 137 -40.83 33.44 13.11
C GLN A 137 -39.49 34.17 12.99
N GLN A 138 -39.21 35.16 13.85
CA GLN A 138 -37.90 35.84 13.88
C GLN A 138 -36.74 34.91 14.22
N ILE A 139 -36.94 33.94 15.12
CA ILE A 139 -35.91 32.95 15.49
C ILE A 139 -35.62 31.99 14.32
N VAL A 140 -36.65 31.65 13.54
CA VAL A 140 -36.60 30.56 12.55
C VAL A 140 -36.25 31.06 11.15
N ASP A 141 -36.71 32.25 10.74
CA ASP A 141 -36.56 32.79 9.38
C ASP A 141 -35.09 32.92 8.93
N GLU A 142 -34.19 33.20 9.86
CA GLU A 142 -32.77 33.41 9.55
C GLU A 142 -32.09 32.11 9.08
N ASN A 143 -32.46 30.97 9.67
CA ASN A 143 -31.82 29.67 9.40
C ASN A 143 -32.67 28.74 8.52
N PHE A 144 -34.00 28.83 8.66
CA PHE A 144 -34.93 27.87 8.08
C PHE A 144 -36.20 28.56 7.55
N PRO A 145 -36.11 29.32 6.45
CA PRO A 145 -37.22 30.10 5.91
C PRO A 145 -38.43 29.26 5.43
N ASN A 146 -38.28 27.94 5.30
CA ASN A 146 -39.34 27.01 4.89
C ASN A 146 -39.87 26.15 6.06
N ALA A 147 -39.53 26.49 7.30
CA ALA A 147 -39.96 25.75 8.48
C ALA A 147 -41.49 25.65 8.57
N THR A 148 -41.98 24.48 8.99
CA THR A 148 -43.41 24.31 9.31
C THR A 148 -43.60 24.36 10.82
N SER A 149 -44.31 25.38 11.30
CA SER A 149 -44.62 25.56 12.72
C SER A 149 -45.79 24.70 13.18
N GLY A 150 -45.63 24.04 14.34
CA GLY A 150 -46.70 23.36 15.06
C GLY A 150 -47.59 24.31 15.88
N PRO A 151 -48.67 23.80 16.48
CA PRO A 151 -49.54 24.61 17.33
C PRO A 151 -48.84 24.96 18.66
N ILE A 152 -48.99 26.21 19.11
CA ILE A 152 -48.50 26.68 20.41
C ILE A 152 -49.31 26.06 21.56
N GLN A 153 -48.61 25.54 22.56
CA GLN A 153 -49.20 24.92 23.76
C GLN A 153 -48.61 25.53 25.03
N THR A 154 -49.41 25.63 26.10
CA THR A 154 -48.91 26.11 27.40
C THR A 154 -48.23 25.00 28.18
N ILE A 155 -47.09 25.29 28.81
CA ILE A 155 -46.32 24.36 29.66
C ILE A 155 -46.24 24.88 31.10
N SER A 156 -45.98 23.98 32.05
CA SER A 156 -45.95 24.29 33.48
C SER A 156 -44.58 24.64 34.04
N GLU A 157 -43.51 24.44 33.26
CA GLU A 157 -42.13 24.63 33.71
C GLU A 157 -41.22 24.80 32.48
N ILE A 158 -40.23 25.67 32.58
CA ILE A 158 -39.12 25.80 31.61
C ILE A 158 -37.79 25.66 32.34
N ASN A 159 -36.81 25.02 31.68
CA ASN A 159 -35.51 24.74 32.25
C ASN A 159 -34.41 25.54 31.52
N PHE A 160 -33.51 26.12 32.30
CA PHE A 160 -32.32 26.83 31.80
C PHE A 160 -31.05 26.25 32.40
N PHE A 161 -29.94 26.36 31.68
CA PHE A 161 -28.69 25.80 32.17
C PHE A 161 -28.12 26.62 33.34
N GLY A 162 -27.89 25.93 34.47
CA GLY A 162 -27.26 26.55 35.64
C GLY A 162 -28.17 27.53 36.39
N ARG A 163 -29.48 27.56 36.07
CA ARG A 163 -30.53 28.26 36.82
C ARG A 163 -31.52 27.22 37.38
N GLU A 164 -32.27 27.62 38.41
CA GLU A 164 -33.40 26.81 38.86
C GLU A 164 -34.51 26.83 37.80
N PRO A 165 -35.28 25.74 37.64
CA PRO A 165 -36.42 25.72 36.74
C PRO A 165 -37.41 26.83 37.07
N SER A 166 -37.92 27.50 36.03
CA SER A 166 -38.96 28.51 36.19
C SER A 166 -40.32 27.81 36.13
N SER A 167 -41.04 27.82 37.25
CA SER A 167 -42.41 27.30 37.33
C SER A 167 -43.35 28.27 36.64
N CYS A 168 -44.28 27.76 35.83
CA CYS A 168 -45.15 28.58 34.99
C CYS A 168 -46.64 28.32 35.25
N THR A 169 -47.48 29.32 35.01
CA THR A 169 -48.93 29.16 35.08
C THR A 169 -49.63 29.97 34.00
N PHE A 170 -50.72 29.43 33.49
CA PHE A 170 -51.69 30.16 32.64
C PHE A 170 -53.03 30.35 33.36
N ASN A 171 -53.10 29.98 34.64
CA ASN A 171 -54.28 30.17 35.47
C ASN A 171 -54.26 31.58 36.07
N PRO A 172 -55.30 32.40 35.84
CA PRO A 172 -55.37 33.76 36.37
C PRO A 172 -55.59 33.86 37.89
N ASN A 173 -55.71 32.73 38.60
CA ASN A 173 -55.90 32.72 40.06
C ASN A 173 -54.73 32.07 40.82
N ILE A 174 -53.59 31.95 40.17
CA ILE A 174 -52.37 31.46 40.79
C ILE A 174 -51.42 32.65 40.75
N ASP A 175 -50.83 32.92 41.91
CA ASP A 175 -49.73 33.87 42.14
C ASP A 175 -50.06 35.32 42.53
N SER A 176 -51.31 35.69 42.77
CA SER A 176 -51.52 36.97 43.50
C SER A 176 -51.28 36.85 45.02
N ILE A 177 -50.91 37.97 45.65
CA ILE A 177 -50.69 38.15 47.09
C ILE A 177 -51.88 37.68 47.96
N ASP A 178 -53.08 37.62 47.37
CA ASP A 178 -54.34 37.24 48.02
C ASP A 178 -54.81 35.81 47.72
N GLU A 179 -54.14 35.10 46.80
CA GLU A 179 -54.56 33.76 46.35
C GLU A 179 -53.79 32.62 47.04
N GLU A 180 -52.51 32.83 47.38
CA GLU A 180 -51.69 31.82 48.04
C GLU A 180 -50.75 32.39 49.12
N ASN A 181 -50.84 31.84 50.33
CA ASN A 181 -50.04 32.30 51.46
C ASN A 181 -48.58 31.81 51.36
N GLY A 182 -47.64 32.73 51.19
CA GLY A 182 -46.21 32.45 51.19
C GLY A 182 -45.48 32.76 49.88
N LEU A 183 -46.19 33.24 48.86
CA LEU A 183 -45.59 33.81 47.65
C LEU A 183 -45.22 35.28 47.86
N GLU A 184 -44.21 35.74 47.13
CA GLU A 184 -43.77 37.15 47.11
C GLU A 184 -44.69 37.95 46.19
N ASN A 185 -44.91 39.23 46.48
CA ASN A 185 -45.69 40.11 45.60
C ASN A 185 -44.81 40.52 44.41
N ASP A 186 -44.94 39.81 43.30
CA ASP A 186 -44.18 39.99 42.09
C ASP A 186 -45.04 39.72 40.84
N PRO A 187 -45.57 40.78 40.17
CA PRO A 187 -46.50 40.60 39.05
C PRO A 187 -45.86 39.99 37.79
N PHE A 188 -44.53 39.86 37.76
CA PHE A 188 -43.77 39.26 36.66
C PHE A 188 -43.59 37.74 36.79
N ASN A 189 -43.78 37.16 37.98
CA ASN A 189 -43.45 35.76 38.29
C ASN A 189 -44.60 35.07 39.02
N PRO A 190 -45.10 33.91 38.54
CA PRO A 190 -44.51 33.06 37.53
C PRO A 190 -44.85 33.56 36.13
N PRO A 191 -44.00 33.28 35.14
CA PRO A 191 -44.26 33.62 33.75
C PRO A 191 -45.38 32.76 33.12
N ILE A 192 -45.88 33.23 31.98
CA ILE A 192 -46.67 32.40 31.06
C ILE A 192 -45.70 31.64 30.16
N CYS A 193 -45.66 30.30 30.28
CA CYS A 193 -44.78 29.48 29.47
C CYS A 193 -45.51 28.80 28.32
N VAL A 194 -44.91 28.85 27.15
CA VAL A 194 -45.41 28.28 25.91
C VAL A 194 -44.36 27.43 25.23
N HIS A 195 -44.80 26.43 24.48
CA HIS A 195 -43.98 25.51 23.71
C HIS A 195 -44.54 25.38 22.29
N SER A 196 -43.64 25.35 21.31
CA SER A 196 -43.94 24.96 19.93
C SER A 196 -42.84 24.06 19.39
N ALA A 197 -43.22 23.08 18.58
CA ALA A 197 -42.31 22.21 17.85
C ALA A 197 -42.40 22.51 16.35
N LEU A 198 -41.25 22.58 15.68
CA LEU A 198 -41.11 22.84 14.26
C LEU A 198 -40.33 21.71 13.60
N THR A 199 -40.77 21.30 12.41
CA THR A 199 -40.04 20.36 11.57
C THR A 199 -39.37 21.13 10.43
N LEU A 200 -38.08 20.86 10.24
CA LEU A 200 -37.21 21.60 9.33
C LEU A 200 -36.60 20.64 8.31
N ASP A 201 -36.75 20.97 7.02
CA ASP A 201 -36.07 20.27 5.94
C ASP A 201 -34.71 20.95 5.68
N VAL A 202 -33.62 20.17 5.74
CA VAL A 202 -32.27 20.68 5.49
C VAL A 202 -31.94 20.57 4.00
N ILE A 203 -31.40 21.65 3.43
CA ILE A 203 -30.87 21.63 2.08
C ILE A 203 -29.41 21.11 2.14
N PRO A 204 -29.01 20.08 1.37
CA PRO A 204 -27.68 19.48 1.45
C PRO A 204 -26.52 20.49 1.27
N THR A 205 -26.73 21.56 0.49
CA THR A 205 -25.73 22.62 0.33
C THR A 205 -25.42 23.38 1.62
N ASN A 206 -26.33 23.40 2.60
CA ASN A 206 -26.13 24.08 3.88
C ASN A 206 -25.15 23.34 4.80
N ILE A 207 -24.91 22.06 4.54
CA ILE A 207 -23.92 21.23 5.23
C ILE A 207 -22.71 20.91 4.32
N GLY A 208 -22.60 21.64 3.19
CA GLY A 208 -21.53 21.55 2.19
C GLY A 208 -21.56 20.32 1.29
N MET A 209 -22.72 19.68 1.15
CA MET A 209 -22.93 18.62 0.17
C MET A 209 -23.48 19.19 -1.14
N ASN A 210 -23.35 18.43 -2.23
CA ASN A 210 -23.88 18.83 -3.53
C ASN A 210 -25.42 18.82 -3.52
N SER A 211 -26.05 19.71 -4.29
CA SER A 211 -27.53 19.74 -4.36
C SER A 211 -28.14 18.49 -4.98
N GLU A 212 -27.33 17.74 -5.73
CA GLU A 212 -27.69 16.46 -6.35
C GLU A 212 -27.26 15.25 -5.51
N THR A 213 -26.79 15.48 -4.27
CA THR A 213 -26.43 14.39 -3.37
C THR A 213 -27.61 13.45 -3.16
N GLY A 214 -27.35 12.15 -3.28
CA GLY A 214 -28.37 11.10 -3.18
C GLY A 214 -28.95 10.97 -1.78
N ASP A 215 -28.57 9.92 -1.06
CA ASP A 215 -29.03 9.73 0.32
C ASP A 215 -28.16 10.53 1.31
N ILE A 216 -28.59 11.76 1.61
CA ILE A 216 -27.86 12.72 2.46
C ILE A 216 -27.58 12.14 3.86
N ASP A 217 -28.54 11.46 4.46
CA ASP A 217 -28.37 10.88 5.80
C ASP A 217 -27.32 9.78 5.78
N ARG A 218 -27.37 8.94 4.75
CA ARG A 218 -26.41 7.86 4.56
C ARG A 218 -24.99 8.38 4.29
N VAL A 219 -24.86 9.41 3.45
CA VAL A 219 -23.56 10.06 3.19
C VAL A 219 -23.00 10.67 4.46
N MET A 220 -23.80 11.42 5.23
CA MET A 220 -23.36 12.00 6.50
C MET A 220 -22.88 10.92 7.48
N GLN A 221 -23.64 9.83 7.63
CA GLN A 221 -23.23 8.72 8.48
C GLN A 221 -21.92 8.07 8.00
N GLY A 222 -21.72 7.94 6.68
CA GLY A 222 -20.48 7.45 6.10
C GLY A 222 -19.28 8.36 6.33
N LEU A 223 -19.44 9.68 6.15
CA LEU A 223 -18.40 10.67 6.44
C LEU A 223 -17.94 10.58 7.90
N ILE A 224 -18.89 10.61 8.84
CA ILE A 224 -18.59 10.54 10.27
C ILE A 224 -17.94 9.18 10.63
N ALA A 225 -18.40 8.07 10.03
CA ALA A 225 -17.81 6.76 10.28
C ALA A 225 -16.37 6.61 9.75
N MET A 226 -15.98 7.37 8.71
CA MET A 226 -14.60 7.45 8.23
C MET A 226 -13.70 8.36 9.08
N GLY A 227 -14.26 9.02 10.09
CA GLY A 227 -13.54 10.03 10.88
C GLY A 227 -13.59 11.43 10.29
N GLY A 228 -14.48 11.68 9.32
CA GLY A 228 -14.71 13.01 8.79
C GLY A 228 -15.35 13.93 9.81
N GLU A 229 -15.03 15.21 9.70
CA GLU A 229 -15.59 16.30 10.50
C GLU A 229 -16.50 17.15 9.63
N VAL A 230 -17.68 17.49 10.15
CA VAL A 230 -18.65 18.36 9.47
C VAL A 230 -18.97 19.56 10.33
N THR A 231 -18.66 20.74 9.82
CA THR A 231 -18.95 22.02 10.46
C THR A 231 -20.35 22.48 10.11
N THR A 232 -21.15 22.74 11.14
CA THR A 232 -22.49 23.34 11.04
C THR A 232 -22.46 24.76 11.56
N ASN A 233 -23.30 25.63 10.98
CA ASN A 233 -23.44 27.02 11.37
C ASN A 233 -24.92 27.39 11.44
N PHE A 234 -25.38 27.79 12.63
CA PHE A 234 -26.71 28.34 12.84
C PHE A 234 -26.62 29.76 13.41
N THR A 235 -27.25 30.72 12.76
CA THR A 235 -27.33 32.10 13.25
C THR A 235 -28.37 32.21 14.37
N THR A 236 -27.92 32.46 15.58
CA THR A 236 -28.78 32.62 16.77
C THR A 236 -29.10 34.08 17.03
N ILE A 237 -30.31 34.38 17.52
CA ILE A 237 -30.81 35.75 17.67
C ILE A 237 -31.55 35.96 19.00
N ALA A 238 -31.21 37.02 19.74
CA ALA A 238 -32.00 37.48 20.87
C ALA A 238 -32.51 38.91 20.59
N PRO A 239 -33.83 39.10 20.40
CA PRO A 239 -34.45 40.42 20.37
C PRO A 239 -34.17 41.22 21.65
N SER A 240 -34.37 42.54 21.59
CA SER A 240 -34.24 43.38 22.79
C SER A 240 -35.26 42.94 23.84
N GLY A 241 -34.87 42.89 25.12
CA GLY A 241 -35.73 42.38 26.21
C GLY A 241 -35.78 40.86 26.30
N HIS A 242 -35.01 40.14 25.49
CA HIS A 242 -35.02 38.68 25.47
C HIS A 242 -33.72 38.08 26.04
N TYR A 243 -33.85 36.97 26.76
CA TYR A 243 -32.77 36.05 27.07
C TYR A 243 -33.07 34.72 26.36
N ILE A 244 -32.21 34.24 25.47
CA ILE A 244 -32.46 32.98 24.75
C ILE A 244 -31.25 32.06 24.85
N GLU A 245 -31.48 30.84 25.35
CA GLU A 245 -30.51 29.75 25.33
C GLU A 245 -30.79 28.84 24.13
N TYR A 246 -29.81 28.72 23.24
CA TYR A 246 -29.85 27.80 22.11
C TYR A 246 -29.02 26.58 22.42
N VAL A 247 -29.57 25.42 22.09
CA VAL A 247 -28.97 24.11 22.32
C VAL A 247 -29.07 23.30 21.04
N MET A 248 -27.97 22.67 20.64
CA MET A 248 -27.89 21.77 19.51
C MET A 248 -27.47 20.38 19.97
N VAL A 249 -28.27 19.39 19.60
CA VAL A 249 -28.01 17.98 19.84
C VAL A 249 -27.74 17.29 18.50
N PRO A 250 -26.56 16.66 18.32
CA PRO A 250 -26.21 15.98 17.07
C PRO A 250 -27.01 14.68 16.88
N PRO A 251 -27.07 14.12 15.67
CA PRO A 251 -27.72 12.83 15.43
C PRO A 251 -26.95 11.70 16.11
N SER A 252 -27.62 10.57 16.34
CA SER A 252 -27.10 9.46 17.17
C SER A 252 -25.80 8.81 16.69
N TYR A 253 -25.44 9.00 15.43
CA TYR A 253 -24.21 8.47 14.83
C TYR A 253 -23.02 9.45 14.89
N SER A 254 -23.18 10.63 15.52
CA SER A 254 -22.14 11.66 15.61
C SER A 254 -22.13 12.33 16.98
N SER A 255 -21.06 13.09 17.26
CA SER A 255 -20.88 13.85 18.49
C SER A 255 -20.31 15.23 18.20
N ILE A 256 -20.58 16.22 19.06
CA ILE A 256 -19.92 17.52 19.00
C ILE A 256 -18.49 17.37 19.52
N ILE A 257 -17.50 17.68 18.67
CA ILE A 257 -16.07 17.62 19.00
C ILE A 257 -15.48 19.01 19.28
N HIS A 258 -16.00 20.04 18.61
CA HIS A 258 -15.53 21.42 18.73
C HIS A 258 -16.68 22.41 18.55
N VAL A 259 -16.57 23.57 19.20
CA VAL A 259 -17.48 24.72 19.04
C VAL A 259 -16.68 26.02 19.12
N ASP A 260 -17.08 27.01 18.35
CA ASP A 260 -16.45 28.33 18.39
C ASP A 260 -16.98 29.17 19.57
N GLU A 261 -16.13 30.02 20.16
CA GLU A 261 -16.57 30.99 21.15
C GLU A 261 -17.58 31.99 20.51
N PRO A 262 -18.69 32.33 21.18
CA PRO A 262 -18.97 32.18 22.61
C PRO A 262 -19.74 30.91 23.01
N ALA A 263 -19.93 29.96 22.09
CA ALA A 263 -20.62 28.70 22.40
C ALA A 263 -19.77 27.81 23.32
N SER A 264 -20.41 26.82 23.94
CA SER A 264 -19.75 25.83 24.80
C SER A 264 -20.34 24.44 24.60
N VAL A 265 -19.52 23.41 24.78
CA VAL A 265 -19.98 22.02 24.77
C VAL A 265 -20.65 21.70 26.12
N PHE A 266 -21.75 20.98 26.08
CA PHE A 266 -22.42 20.44 27.26
C PHE A 266 -22.70 18.94 27.08
N SER A 267 -22.91 18.23 28.19
CA SER A 267 -23.18 16.79 28.18
C SER A 267 -24.58 16.49 28.68
N VAL A 268 -25.32 15.65 27.94
CA VAL A 268 -26.63 15.11 28.34
C VAL A 268 -26.47 13.62 28.63
N GLU A 269 -26.98 13.16 29.78
CA GLU A 269 -27.10 11.73 30.05
C GLU A 269 -28.38 11.19 29.39
N GLN A 270 -28.23 10.34 28.37
CA GLN A 270 -29.34 9.62 27.75
C GLN A 270 -29.18 8.11 28.02
N GLY A 271 -29.74 7.63 29.13
CA GLY A 271 -29.60 6.24 29.55
C GLY A 271 -28.23 5.92 30.15
N GLN A 272 -27.40 5.14 29.44
CA GLN A 272 -26.02 4.81 29.85
C GLN A 272 -24.95 5.57 29.07
N THR A 273 -25.34 6.35 28.07
CA THR A 273 -24.44 7.09 27.17
C THR A 273 -24.52 8.58 27.42
N GLN A 274 -23.37 9.26 27.40
CA GLN A 274 -23.27 10.72 27.44
C GLN A 274 -23.24 11.23 26.00
N ILE A 275 -24.16 12.12 25.65
CA ILE A 275 -24.18 12.80 24.35
C ILE A 275 -23.61 14.20 24.56
N LEU A 276 -22.65 14.59 23.73
CA LEU A 276 -22.12 15.95 23.72
C LEU A 276 -22.93 16.80 22.74
N GLY A 277 -23.45 17.92 23.22
CA GLY A 277 -24.14 18.92 22.42
C GLY A 277 -23.45 20.28 22.49
N ALA A 278 -23.88 21.21 21.65
CA ALA A 278 -23.41 22.59 21.65
C ALA A 278 -24.47 23.52 22.26
N ARG A 279 -24.05 24.51 23.04
CA ARG A 279 -24.97 25.53 23.59
C ARG A 279 -24.40 26.93 23.48
N ILE A 280 -25.28 27.91 23.30
CA ILE A 280 -24.96 29.34 23.33
C ILE A 280 -26.11 30.06 24.03
N ALA A 281 -25.77 31.02 24.89
CA ALA A 281 -26.74 31.84 25.62
C ALA A 281 -26.58 33.30 25.21
N LEU A 282 -27.67 33.91 24.76
CA LEU A 282 -27.73 35.31 24.36
C LEU A 282 -28.57 36.08 25.37
N ASP A 283 -27.94 37.03 26.07
CA ASP A 283 -28.59 37.88 27.06
C ASP A 283 -28.74 39.30 26.51
N ASN A 284 -29.98 39.66 26.15
CA ASN A 284 -30.35 40.98 25.66
C ASN A 284 -31.45 41.63 26.51
N LEU A 285 -31.60 41.22 27.78
CA LEU A 285 -32.63 41.73 28.70
C LEU A 285 -32.49 43.22 28.98
N ASN A 286 -31.25 43.72 29.08
CA ASN A 286 -30.93 45.10 29.44
C ASN A 286 -30.64 46.00 28.22
N SER A 287 -31.19 45.66 27.05
CA SER A 287 -31.03 46.45 25.82
C SER A 287 -31.81 47.77 25.91
N PRO A 288 -31.25 48.92 25.49
CA PRO A 288 -32.03 50.17 25.39
C PRO A 288 -33.08 50.10 24.27
N HIS A 289 -34.19 50.83 24.43
CA HIS A 289 -35.39 50.95 23.58
C HIS A 289 -35.19 51.14 22.03
N ASP A 290 -33.97 51.35 21.52
CA ASP A 290 -33.64 51.63 20.10
C ASP A 290 -32.52 50.71 19.52
N TYR A 291 -32.11 49.65 20.24
CA TYR A 291 -30.96 48.82 19.83
C TYR A 291 -31.34 47.58 19.01
N SER A 292 -30.42 47.20 18.11
CA SER A 292 -30.48 46.00 17.27
C SER A 292 -30.47 44.71 18.11
N PRO A 293 -31.09 43.63 17.61
CA PRO A 293 -31.00 42.31 18.24
C PRO A 293 -29.54 41.87 18.39
N ILE A 294 -29.26 41.06 19.42
CA ILE A 294 -27.97 40.36 19.51
C ILE A 294 -28.02 39.18 18.55
N ILE A 295 -27.06 39.10 17.64
CA ILE A 295 -26.91 38.00 16.69
C ILE A 295 -25.54 37.39 16.90
N SER A 296 -25.48 36.06 17.00
CA SER A 296 -24.24 35.30 17.08
C SER A 296 -24.38 33.97 16.36
N ASP A 297 -23.34 33.52 15.69
CA ASP A 297 -23.34 32.22 15.03
C ASP A 297 -22.99 31.12 16.04
N LEU A 298 -23.79 30.05 16.05
CA LEU A 298 -23.50 28.79 16.71
C LEU A 298 -22.80 27.90 15.70
N VAL A 299 -21.47 27.96 15.69
CA VAL A 299 -20.62 27.08 14.87
C VAL A 299 -20.23 25.86 15.69
N ALA A 300 -20.62 24.68 15.20
CA ALA A 300 -20.36 23.42 15.87
C ALA A 300 -19.82 22.39 14.88
N VAL A 301 -18.74 21.71 15.25
CA VAL A 301 -18.12 20.65 14.46
C VAL A 301 -18.62 19.30 14.98
N LEU A 302 -19.24 18.55 14.08
CA LEU A 302 -19.68 17.18 14.29
C LEU A 302 -18.57 16.23 13.83
N GLY A 303 -18.28 15.22 14.64
CA GLY A 303 -17.30 14.19 14.29
C GLY A 303 -17.70 12.82 14.84
N SER A 304 -16.80 11.85 14.65
CA SER A 304 -16.98 10.46 15.08
C SER A 304 -16.98 10.29 16.60
N GLY A 305 -16.46 11.28 17.34
CA GLY A 305 -16.37 11.24 18.80
C GLY A 305 -15.40 10.16 19.26
N ASP A 306 -15.89 9.17 20.02
CA ASP A 306 -15.11 8.02 20.48
C ASP A 306 -15.02 6.88 19.44
N ILE A 307 -15.60 7.05 18.25
CA ILE A 307 -15.57 6.06 17.18
C ILE A 307 -14.24 6.22 16.42
N THR A 308 -13.43 5.17 16.47
CA THR A 308 -12.17 5.08 15.73
C THR A 308 -12.44 4.59 14.29
N PRO A 309 -11.97 5.31 13.26
CA PRO A 309 -12.16 4.91 11.87
C PRO A 309 -11.44 3.60 11.49
N ASP A 310 -11.91 2.94 10.44
CA ASP A 310 -11.30 1.68 9.94
C ASP A 310 -9.84 1.86 9.52
N TRP A 311 -9.52 3.01 8.92
CA TRP A 311 -8.18 3.29 8.39
C TRP A 311 -7.09 3.36 9.47
N GLU A 312 -7.44 3.75 10.70
CA GLU A 312 -6.49 3.82 11.81
C GLU A 312 -6.15 2.46 12.42
N ILE A 313 -7.07 1.49 12.34
CA ILE A 313 -6.95 0.23 13.10
C ILE A 313 -6.70 -0.97 12.19
N ASN A 314 -7.41 -1.06 11.06
CA ASN A 314 -7.51 -2.30 10.29
C ASN A 314 -6.98 -2.19 8.85
N ALA A 315 -6.66 -0.99 8.36
CA ALA A 315 -6.51 -0.81 6.93
C ALA A 315 -5.18 -1.27 6.31
N GLY A 316 -4.16 -1.59 7.10
CA GLY A 316 -2.87 -2.02 6.56
C GLY A 316 -2.26 -0.97 5.62
N SER A 317 -1.58 -1.42 4.58
CA SER A 317 -1.00 -0.56 3.54
C SER A 317 -2.08 0.18 2.75
N SER A 318 -1.79 1.42 2.36
CA SER A 318 -2.69 2.29 1.60
C SER A 318 -2.99 1.72 0.22
N LEU A 319 -1.98 1.11 -0.39
CA LEU A 319 -2.01 0.54 -1.72
C LEU A 319 -1.52 -0.91 -1.72
N SER A 320 -2.02 -1.69 -2.68
CA SER A 320 -1.40 -2.95 -3.12
C SER A 320 -0.98 -2.81 -4.58
N LEU A 321 0.23 -3.25 -4.93
CA LEU A 321 0.74 -3.24 -6.29
C LEU A 321 1.03 -4.68 -6.72
N ASP A 322 0.23 -5.19 -7.66
CA ASP A 322 0.39 -6.51 -8.24
C ASP A 322 0.94 -6.37 -9.66
N LEU A 323 2.10 -6.98 -9.92
CA LEU A 323 2.77 -6.96 -11.21
C LEU A 323 2.87 -8.37 -11.76
N SER A 324 2.49 -8.54 -13.03
CA SER A 324 2.64 -9.78 -13.78
C SER A 324 3.53 -9.52 -14.99
N ILE A 325 4.74 -10.07 -14.95
CA ILE A 325 5.74 -9.98 -16.00
C ILE A 325 5.65 -11.27 -16.83
N ASN A 326 5.22 -11.16 -18.08
CA ASN A 326 5.10 -12.31 -18.97
C ASN A 326 6.33 -12.45 -19.88
N LEU A 327 7.11 -13.52 -19.68
CA LEU A 327 8.31 -13.84 -20.48
C LEU A 327 8.19 -15.18 -21.22
N GLU A 328 6.98 -15.75 -21.32
CA GLU A 328 6.77 -17.02 -22.04
C GLU A 328 7.30 -16.95 -23.48
N ASN A 329 7.14 -15.78 -24.11
CA ASN A 329 7.71 -15.46 -25.41
C ASN A 329 8.55 -14.17 -25.32
N PRO A 330 9.87 -14.22 -25.53
CA PRO A 330 10.75 -13.04 -25.44
C PRO A 330 10.47 -11.98 -26.51
N LEU A 331 9.78 -12.35 -27.61
CA LEU A 331 9.38 -11.41 -28.67
C LEU A 331 8.03 -10.73 -28.40
N ASP A 332 7.29 -11.15 -27.37
CA ASP A 332 5.97 -10.63 -27.01
C ASP A 332 5.84 -10.46 -25.49
N SER A 333 6.94 -10.06 -24.85
CA SER A 333 6.95 -9.86 -23.40
C SER A 333 6.22 -8.57 -23.04
N HIS A 334 5.43 -8.63 -21.99
CA HIS A 334 4.64 -7.50 -21.50
C HIS A 334 4.53 -7.57 -19.98
N VAL A 335 4.22 -6.42 -19.38
CA VAL A 335 3.98 -6.31 -17.95
C VAL A 335 2.57 -5.80 -17.73
N ASP A 336 1.79 -6.58 -17.00
CA ASP A 336 0.50 -6.16 -16.48
C ASP A 336 0.67 -5.65 -15.04
N MET A 337 0.03 -4.52 -14.75
CA MET A 337 0.06 -3.87 -13.45
C MET A 337 -1.37 -3.68 -12.95
N GLU A 338 -1.62 -4.08 -11.71
CA GLU A 338 -2.83 -3.79 -10.97
C GLU A 338 -2.48 -3.06 -9.66
N ILE A 339 -3.14 -1.93 -9.41
CA ILE A 339 -3.02 -1.12 -8.20
C ILE A 339 -4.35 -1.23 -7.44
N GLY A 340 -4.33 -1.81 -6.25
CA GLY A 340 -5.44 -1.82 -5.31
C GLY A 340 -5.38 -0.64 -4.36
N ILE A 341 -6.35 0.27 -4.43
CA ILE A 341 -6.48 1.43 -3.55
C ILE A 341 -7.36 1.05 -2.35
N HIS A 342 -6.78 0.96 -1.16
CA HIS A 342 -7.47 0.58 0.08
C HIS A 342 -7.94 1.80 0.87
N HIS A 343 -7.04 2.74 1.11
CA HIS A 343 -7.30 4.05 1.73
C HIS A 343 -6.22 5.04 1.30
N LEU A 344 -6.55 6.32 1.26
CA LEU A 344 -5.63 7.39 0.86
C LEU A 344 -5.84 8.63 1.72
N SER A 345 -4.76 9.35 2.03
CA SER A 345 -4.89 10.67 2.64
C SER A 345 -5.55 11.65 1.68
N THR A 346 -6.22 12.66 2.24
CA THR A 346 -6.82 13.75 1.44
C THR A 346 -5.79 14.50 0.61
N GLU A 347 -4.58 14.73 1.15
CA GLU A 347 -3.47 15.32 0.39
C GLU A 347 -3.12 14.49 -0.86
N THR A 348 -3.05 13.16 -0.73
CA THR A 348 -2.77 12.27 -1.88
C THR A 348 -3.91 12.30 -2.89
N LEU A 349 -5.16 12.33 -2.42
CA LEU A 349 -6.34 12.39 -3.29
C LEU A 349 -6.39 13.71 -4.06
N GLU A 350 -6.09 14.83 -3.41
CA GLU A 350 -6.00 16.15 -4.05
C GLU A 350 -4.89 16.17 -5.11
N ASP A 351 -3.70 15.63 -4.80
CA ASP A 351 -2.60 15.48 -5.75
C ASP A 351 -2.97 14.60 -6.95
N TRP A 352 -3.83 13.59 -6.72
CA TRP A 352 -4.37 12.73 -7.78
C TRP A 352 -5.61 13.33 -8.46
N GLY A 353 -6.01 14.56 -8.12
CA GLY A 353 -7.06 15.31 -8.79
C GLY A 353 -8.47 15.11 -8.22
N LEU A 354 -8.62 14.46 -7.06
CA LEU A 354 -9.87 14.37 -6.32
C LEU A 354 -9.83 15.22 -5.04
N ASP A 355 -10.35 16.44 -5.17
CA ASP A 355 -10.64 17.29 -4.00
C ASP A 355 -11.99 16.90 -3.41
N LEU A 356 -11.96 16.27 -2.24
CA LEU A 356 -13.14 15.77 -1.51
C LEU A 356 -13.49 16.65 -0.30
N GLU A 357 -12.58 17.53 0.12
CA GLU A 357 -12.83 18.44 1.23
C GLU A 357 -13.64 19.65 0.75
N THR A 358 -14.40 20.24 1.66
CA THR A 358 -15.15 21.47 1.39
C THR A 358 -14.94 22.45 2.54
N GLN A 359 -15.56 23.63 2.46
CA GLN A 359 -15.51 24.58 3.58
C GLN A 359 -16.16 24.05 4.86
N THR A 360 -17.01 23.03 4.77
CA THR A 360 -17.70 22.45 5.93
C THR A 360 -17.31 21.01 6.19
N ILE A 361 -16.76 20.27 5.21
CA ILE A 361 -16.36 18.87 5.34
C ILE A 361 -14.84 18.81 5.38
N SER A 362 -14.28 18.26 6.44
CA SER A 362 -12.85 17.96 6.54
C SER A 362 -12.62 16.46 6.77
N LEU A 363 -11.56 15.93 6.17
CA LEU A 363 -11.24 14.50 6.14
C LEU A 363 -9.72 14.33 6.27
N ASP A 364 -9.29 13.34 7.02
CA ASP A 364 -7.87 12.98 7.10
C ASP A 364 -7.49 11.92 6.05
N SER A 365 -8.28 10.85 5.99
CA SER A 365 -8.10 9.72 5.08
C SER A 365 -9.45 9.19 4.61
N VAL A 366 -9.48 8.73 3.36
CA VAL A 366 -10.68 8.21 2.70
C VAL A 366 -10.42 6.77 2.29
N THR A 367 -11.28 5.87 2.76
CA THR A 367 -11.22 4.44 2.41
C THR A 367 -11.78 4.17 1.01
N SER A 368 -11.56 2.98 0.48
CA SER A 368 -12.16 2.53 -0.78
C SER A 368 -13.69 2.61 -0.78
N ASP A 369 -14.35 2.30 0.35
CA ASP A 369 -15.77 2.55 0.55
C ASP A 369 -16.12 4.05 0.50
N GLY A 370 -15.27 4.90 1.07
CA GLY A 370 -15.38 6.35 0.99
C GLY A 370 -15.37 6.87 -0.44
N ILE A 371 -14.37 6.49 -1.24
CA ILE A 371 -14.28 6.90 -2.65
C ILE A 371 -15.51 6.42 -3.43
N ARG A 372 -15.98 5.18 -3.18
CA ARG A 372 -17.23 4.67 -3.78
C ARG A 372 -18.47 5.47 -3.35
N MET A 373 -18.53 5.94 -2.11
CA MET A 373 -19.60 6.80 -1.61
C MET A 373 -19.60 8.15 -2.34
N PHE A 374 -18.44 8.81 -2.45
CA PHE A 374 -18.33 10.08 -3.17
C PHE A 374 -18.70 9.95 -4.66
N ASP A 375 -18.22 8.89 -5.32
CA ASP A 375 -18.54 8.57 -6.72
C ASP A 375 -20.04 8.35 -6.94
N SER A 376 -20.69 7.59 -6.05
CA SER A 376 -22.08 7.19 -6.26
C SER A 376 -23.12 8.16 -5.73
N GLU A 377 -22.81 8.92 -4.68
CA GLU A 377 -23.80 9.76 -3.99
C GLU A 377 -23.52 11.26 -4.16
N MET A 378 -22.29 11.70 -4.41
CA MET A 378 -21.94 13.12 -4.45
C MET A 378 -21.59 13.63 -5.86
N ASP A 379 -21.75 12.82 -6.90
CA ASP A 379 -21.39 13.17 -8.29
C ASP A 379 -19.91 13.55 -8.46
N VAL A 380 -19.04 12.96 -7.63
CA VAL A 380 -17.58 13.11 -7.76
C VAL A 380 -17.08 12.13 -8.82
N ASP A 381 -16.43 12.63 -9.85
CA ASP A 381 -15.91 11.78 -10.94
C ASP A 381 -14.58 11.13 -10.55
N ALA A 382 -14.63 9.91 -10.02
CA ALA A 382 -13.45 9.15 -9.63
C ALA A 382 -12.50 8.85 -10.81
N ASP A 383 -12.96 8.92 -12.07
CA ASP A 383 -12.10 8.74 -13.24
C ASP A 383 -11.00 9.80 -13.33
N GLN A 384 -11.16 10.95 -12.67
CA GLN A 384 -10.13 12.00 -12.64
C GLN A 384 -8.81 11.51 -12.03
N MET A 385 -8.86 10.58 -11.07
CA MET A 385 -7.67 9.96 -10.46
C MET A 385 -6.77 9.31 -11.51
N LEU A 386 -7.37 8.65 -12.50
CA LEU A 386 -6.64 7.86 -13.50
C LEU A 386 -5.69 8.73 -14.34
N SER A 387 -5.98 10.02 -14.47
CA SER A 387 -5.16 10.95 -15.26
C SER A 387 -3.95 11.51 -14.51
N SER A 388 -3.96 11.45 -13.18
CA SER A 388 -2.94 12.05 -12.32
C SER A 388 -2.09 11.02 -11.57
N LEU A 389 -2.47 9.72 -11.64
CA LEU A 389 -1.65 8.64 -11.09
C LEU A 389 -0.20 8.73 -11.62
N PRO A 390 0.84 8.59 -10.78
CA PRO A 390 2.24 8.69 -11.20
C PRO A 390 2.76 7.45 -11.96
N ILE A 391 2.04 7.03 -13.00
CA ILE A 391 2.35 5.86 -13.83
C ILE A 391 3.67 6.02 -14.59
N ASP A 392 4.02 7.24 -14.98
CA ASP A 392 5.29 7.55 -15.65
C ASP A 392 6.49 7.25 -14.74
N LEU A 393 6.36 7.53 -13.44
CA LEU A 393 7.42 7.27 -12.46
C LEU A 393 7.59 5.78 -12.20
N LEU A 394 6.49 5.03 -12.13
CA LEU A 394 6.54 3.56 -12.09
C LEU A 394 7.18 2.99 -13.37
N SER A 395 6.84 3.54 -14.54
CA SER A 395 7.43 3.14 -15.83
C SER A 395 8.96 3.30 -15.83
N GLU A 396 9.48 4.41 -15.28
CA GLU A 396 10.93 4.65 -15.16
C GLU A 396 11.61 3.62 -14.24
N THR A 397 11.05 3.39 -13.05
CA THR A 397 11.65 2.45 -12.08
C THR A 397 11.63 1.01 -12.60
N PHE A 398 10.53 0.57 -13.21
CA PHE A 398 10.45 -0.78 -13.79
C PHE A 398 11.27 -0.93 -15.06
N SER A 399 11.49 0.14 -15.83
CA SER A 399 12.44 0.12 -16.95
C SER A 399 13.86 -0.18 -16.48
N GLN A 400 14.27 0.43 -15.37
CA GLN A 400 15.58 0.18 -14.77
C GLN A 400 15.70 -1.25 -14.25
N PHE A 401 14.68 -1.77 -13.56
CA PHE A 401 14.67 -3.13 -13.04
C PHE A 401 14.69 -4.20 -14.14
N LEU A 402 13.88 -4.05 -15.19
CA LEU A 402 13.78 -5.04 -16.26
C LEU A 402 14.87 -4.89 -17.33
N GLY A 403 15.65 -3.80 -17.31
CA GLY A 403 16.66 -3.50 -18.31
C GLY A 403 16.08 -3.28 -19.72
N ALA A 404 14.82 -2.87 -19.80
CA ALA A 404 14.07 -2.64 -21.04
C ALA A 404 13.27 -1.34 -20.94
N GLU A 405 12.90 -0.75 -22.08
CA GLU A 405 12.01 0.44 -22.07
C GLU A 405 10.57 -0.01 -21.78
N ILE A 406 10.13 0.24 -20.55
CA ILE A 406 8.80 -0.11 -20.06
C ILE A 406 7.95 1.15 -20.05
N VAL A 407 6.83 1.10 -20.78
CA VAL A 407 5.86 2.19 -20.84
C VAL A 407 4.47 1.62 -20.59
N PHE A 408 3.93 1.91 -19.42
CA PHE A 408 2.55 1.57 -19.08
C PHE A 408 1.58 2.44 -19.87
N GLN A 409 0.48 1.83 -20.34
CA GLN A 409 -0.59 2.56 -20.99
C GLN A 409 -1.39 3.40 -19.98
N THR A 410 -2.25 4.28 -20.49
CA THR A 410 -3.18 5.03 -19.64
C THR A 410 -3.99 4.05 -18.76
N PRO A 411 -3.97 4.22 -17.44
CA PRO A 411 -4.63 3.30 -16.53
C PRO A 411 -6.15 3.37 -16.67
N SER A 412 -6.82 2.29 -16.27
CA SER A 412 -8.28 2.19 -16.26
C SER A 412 -8.76 1.42 -15.04
N PHE A 413 -9.97 1.68 -14.55
CA PHE A 413 -10.54 0.83 -13.50
C PHE A 413 -10.78 -0.58 -14.03
N SER A 414 -10.36 -1.59 -13.25
CA SER A 414 -10.64 -2.98 -13.59
C SER A 414 -12.10 -3.33 -13.30
N THR A 415 -12.58 -4.41 -13.92
CA THR A 415 -13.98 -4.82 -13.73
C THR A 415 -14.22 -5.27 -12.30
N SER A 416 -15.23 -4.68 -11.65
CA SER A 416 -15.56 -5.02 -10.27
C SER A 416 -16.00 -6.48 -10.12
N ASN A 417 -15.53 -7.13 -9.06
CA ASN A 417 -15.72 -8.54 -8.79
C ASN A 417 -16.06 -8.76 -7.30
N ASN A 418 -15.76 -9.93 -6.73
CA ASN A 418 -16.05 -10.21 -5.32
C ASN A 418 -14.95 -9.75 -4.36
N THR A 419 -13.83 -9.28 -4.88
CA THR A 419 -12.66 -8.84 -4.10
C THR A 419 -12.50 -7.31 -4.12
N GLY A 420 -13.10 -6.59 -5.08
CA GLY A 420 -13.07 -5.14 -5.11
C GLY A 420 -13.57 -4.51 -6.42
N GLY A 421 -13.19 -3.25 -6.63
CA GLY A 421 -13.49 -2.42 -7.79
C GLY A 421 -14.35 -1.18 -7.47
N ILE A 422 -14.37 -0.21 -8.40
CA ILE A 422 -15.12 1.05 -8.24
C ILE A 422 -16.64 0.84 -8.19
N MET A 423 -17.16 -0.15 -8.91
CA MET A 423 -18.58 -0.53 -8.92
C MET A 423 -18.87 -1.71 -7.97
N PHE A 424 -17.98 -2.01 -7.03
CA PHE A 424 -18.17 -3.09 -6.05
C PHE A 424 -19.46 -2.87 -5.25
N GLN A 425 -20.15 -3.96 -4.93
CA GLN A 425 -21.36 -3.94 -4.12
C GLN A 425 -21.23 -4.94 -2.99
N HIS A 426 -21.43 -4.46 -1.76
CA HIS A 426 -21.43 -5.31 -0.59
C HIS A 426 -22.61 -6.29 -0.61
N ARG A 427 -22.34 -7.50 -0.16
CA ARG A 427 -23.33 -8.57 0.01
C ARG A 427 -23.79 -8.62 1.44
N GLN A 428 -25.10 -8.81 1.59
CA GLN A 428 -25.78 -8.91 2.87
C GLN A 428 -25.12 -9.95 3.78
N VAL A 429 -24.72 -9.53 4.99
CA VAL A 429 -24.17 -10.37 6.07
C VAL A 429 -22.81 -11.03 5.76
N GLU A 430 -22.34 -11.00 4.51
CA GLU A 430 -21.04 -11.56 4.10
C GLU A 430 -19.96 -10.47 4.15
N THR A 431 -20.17 -9.37 3.43
CA THR A 431 -19.17 -8.29 3.30
C THR A 431 -19.62 -6.99 3.97
N CYS A 432 -20.88 -6.91 4.40
CA CYS A 432 -21.42 -5.79 5.16
C CYS A 432 -22.53 -6.26 6.09
N GLY A 433 -22.62 -5.66 7.29
CA GLY A 433 -23.66 -5.95 8.27
C GLY A 433 -25.08 -5.46 7.91
N GLU A 434 -25.29 -4.92 6.71
CA GLU A 434 -26.56 -4.33 6.28
C GLU A 434 -27.49 -5.34 5.58
N GLU A 435 -28.80 -5.05 5.63
CA GLU A 435 -29.84 -5.87 5.00
C GLU A 435 -29.98 -5.64 3.49
N LEU A 436 -29.36 -4.60 2.94
CA LEU A 436 -29.39 -4.26 1.52
C LEU A 436 -27.97 -4.23 0.95
N SER A 437 -27.88 -4.31 -0.37
CA SER A 437 -26.62 -4.25 -1.09
C SER A 437 -26.33 -2.80 -1.48
N TYR A 438 -25.22 -2.27 -1.00
CA TYR A 438 -24.75 -0.90 -1.25
C TYR A 438 -23.31 -0.92 -1.74
N ARG A 439 -22.84 0.19 -2.32
CA ARG A 439 -21.44 0.31 -2.77
C ARG A 439 -20.44 0.58 -1.64
N TYR A 440 -20.95 1.01 -0.49
CA TYR A 440 -20.19 1.27 0.73
C TYR A 440 -21.01 0.79 1.93
N CYS A 441 -20.36 0.36 3.00
CA CYS A 441 -21.04 -0.26 4.14
C CYS A 441 -21.19 0.69 5.33
N LEU A 442 -22.37 0.72 5.96
CA LEU A 442 -22.60 1.42 7.24
C LEU A 442 -23.05 0.47 8.37
N GLY A 443 -23.06 -0.83 8.09
CA GLY A 443 -23.47 -1.84 9.06
C GLY A 443 -22.48 -1.98 10.22
N PRO A 444 -22.87 -2.65 11.33
CA PRO A 444 -22.01 -2.78 12.53
C PRO A 444 -20.71 -3.57 12.31
N VAL A 445 -20.53 -4.17 11.13
CA VAL A 445 -19.34 -4.90 10.72
C VAL A 445 -18.95 -4.40 9.34
N GLY A 446 -17.68 -3.99 9.20
CA GLY A 446 -17.13 -3.50 7.94
C GLY A 446 -17.58 -2.08 7.57
N THR A 447 -17.94 -1.24 8.55
CA THR A 447 -18.32 0.16 8.33
C THR A 447 -17.22 0.91 7.59
N MET A 448 -17.55 1.48 6.42
CA MET A 448 -16.67 2.27 5.56
C MET A 448 -15.29 1.64 5.38
N SER A 449 -15.26 0.33 5.12
CA SER A 449 -14.03 -0.44 5.22
C SER A 449 -13.08 -0.22 4.04
N SER A 450 -11.78 -0.32 4.31
CA SER A 450 -10.73 -0.38 3.29
C SER A 450 -10.48 -1.78 2.72
N THR A 451 -11.16 -2.82 3.25
CA THR A 451 -10.90 -4.24 2.92
C THR A 451 -11.06 -4.58 1.43
N TYR A 452 -11.97 -3.91 0.72
CA TYR A 452 -12.30 -4.19 -0.68
C TYR A 452 -11.77 -3.07 -1.59
N PRO A 453 -10.54 -3.16 -2.11
CA PRO A 453 -9.88 -2.05 -2.77
C PRO A 453 -10.58 -1.61 -4.05
N ILE A 454 -10.33 -0.37 -4.47
CA ILE A 454 -10.60 0.07 -5.84
C ILE A 454 -9.41 -0.33 -6.69
N THR A 455 -9.65 -1.16 -7.70
CA THR A 455 -8.61 -1.76 -8.52
C THR A 455 -8.44 -0.99 -9.83
N VAL A 456 -7.22 -0.52 -10.08
CA VAL A 456 -6.79 0.18 -11.28
C VAL A 456 -5.81 -0.72 -12.03
N GLN A 457 -5.98 -0.89 -13.33
CA GLN A 457 -5.12 -1.73 -14.15
C GLN A 457 -4.46 -0.92 -15.27
N SER A 458 -3.23 -1.29 -15.59
CA SER A 458 -2.52 -0.85 -16.79
C SER A 458 -1.67 -1.99 -17.34
N THR A 459 -1.39 -1.95 -18.64
CA THR A 459 -0.55 -2.94 -19.33
C THR A 459 0.47 -2.21 -20.19
N THR A 460 1.64 -2.80 -20.38
CA THR A 460 2.65 -2.25 -21.29
C THR A 460 2.33 -2.60 -22.74
N ILE A 461 2.97 -1.92 -23.67
CA ILE A 461 3.13 -2.48 -25.02
C ILE A 461 4.10 -3.68 -24.98
N SER A 462 4.00 -4.57 -25.96
CA SER A 462 4.96 -5.66 -26.11
C SER A 462 6.38 -5.10 -26.30
N SER A 463 7.32 -5.66 -25.55
CA SER A 463 8.73 -5.28 -25.50
C SER A 463 9.61 -6.54 -25.46
N GLU A 464 10.88 -6.41 -25.82
CA GLU A 464 11.86 -7.50 -25.73
C GLU A 464 12.50 -7.44 -24.33
N ILE A 465 11.93 -8.18 -23.37
CA ILE A 465 12.46 -8.28 -22.01
C ILE A 465 13.28 -9.58 -21.92
N GLN A 466 14.54 -9.47 -21.53
CA GLN A 466 15.44 -10.60 -21.36
C GLN A 466 15.41 -11.09 -19.92
N ILE A 467 15.38 -12.42 -19.72
CA ILE A 467 15.40 -13.00 -18.37
C ILE A 467 16.76 -12.81 -17.70
N SER A 468 17.85 -12.67 -18.49
CA SER A 468 19.19 -12.36 -17.99
C SER A 468 19.22 -11.15 -17.04
N ASN A 469 18.62 -10.03 -17.45
CA ASN A 469 18.54 -8.81 -16.66
C ASN A 469 17.82 -9.03 -15.32
N ILE A 470 16.74 -9.82 -15.34
CA ILE A 470 15.96 -10.13 -14.12
C ILE A 470 16.79 -11.01 -13.18
N PHE A 471 17.51 -11.99 -13.72
CA PHE A 471 18.41 -12.82 -12.93
C PHE A 471 19.54 -12.02 -12.30
N ASP A 472 20.13 -11.07 -13.02
CA ASP A 472 21.12 -10.15 -12.44
C ASP A 472 20.57 -9.39 -11.24
N GLN A 473 19.37 -8.81 -11.38
CA GLN A 473 18.74 -8.09 -10.27
C GLN A 473 18.42 -9.01 -9.09
N LEU A 474 17.95 -10.23 -9.34
CA LEU A 474 17.68 -11.20 -8.28
C LEU A 474 18.98 -11.61 -7.56
N LEU A 475 20.05 -11.89 -8.30
CA LEU A 475 21.34 -12.34 -7.74
C LEU A 475 22.10 -11.24 -7.01
N GLN A 476 22.02 -9.99 -7.45
CA GLN A 476 22.55 -8.83 -6.72
C GLN A 476 21.92 -8.67 -5.33
N ASN A 477 20.72 -9.22 -5.14
CA ASN A 477 19.99 -9.22 -3.87
C ASN A 477 20.03 -10.60 -3.18
N THR A 478 21.08 -11.38 -3.44
CA THR A 478 21.42 -12.62 -2.71
C THR A 478 22.69 -12.45 -1.89
N ASP A 479 22.81 -13.19 -0.80
CA ASP A 479 24.05 -13.30 -0.05
C ASP A 479 24.94 -14.44 -0.61
N GLY A 480 26.26 -14.19 -0.71
CA GLY A 480 27.26 -15.22 -1.01
C GLY A 480 27.88 -15.12 -2.41
N ASP A 481 28.59 -16.18 -2.82
CA ASP A 481 29.44 -16.18 -4.03
C ASP A 481 28.65 -15.98 -5.33
N LEU A 482 27.36 -16.34 -5.35
CA LEU A 482 26.47 -16.17 -6.51
C LEU A 482 26.18 -14.69 -6.86
N SER A 483 26.32 -13.77 -5.89
CA SER A 483 26.14 -12.33 -6.10
C SER A 483 27.20 -11.71 -7.03
N THR A 484 28.29 -12.42 -7.29
CA THR A 484 29.42 -11.95 -8.11
C THR A 484 29.30 -12.29 -9.59
N ILE A 485 28.28 -13.06 -9.99
CA ILE A 485 28.08 -13.48 -11.38
C ILE A 485 27.29 -12.41 -12.13
N ASP A 486 27.86 -11.90 -13.23
CA ASP A 486 27.22 -10.93 -14.13
C ASP A 486 26.64 -11.66 -15.35
N PHE A 487 25.32 -11.86 -15.37
CA PHE A 487 24.57 -12.42 -16.51
C PHE A 487 24.20 -11.38 -17.56
N SER A 488 24.47 -10.08 -17.35
CA SER A 488 24.08 -9.01 -18.28
C SER A 488 24.79 -9.11 -19.63
N GLN A 489 25.92 -9.82 -19.65
CA GLN A 489 26.74 -10.07 -20.83
C GLN A 489 26.41 -11.39 -21.53
N ILE A 490 25.48 -12.17 -20.97
CA ILE A 490 25.10 -13.51 -21.43
C ILE A 490 23.70 -13.44 -22.07
N SER A 491 23.53 -14.03 -23.26
CA SER A 491 22.22 -14.05 -23.92
C SER A 491 21.29 -15.12 -23.33
N ASP A 492 19.98 -14.94 -23.48
CA ASP A 492 19.00 -15.93 -23.01
C ASP A 492 19.23 -17.34 -23.59
N ASP A 493 19.65 -17.46 -24.86
CA ASP A 493 19.96 -18.76 -25.46
C ASP A 493 21.19 -19.42 -24.81
N ASP A 494 22.14 -18.61 -24.34
CA ASP A 494 23.32 -19.07 -23.62
C ASP A 494 22.95 -19.53 -22.20
N ILE A 495 22.10 -18.78 -21.50
CA ILE A 495 21.54 -19.18 -20.19
C ILE A 495 20.73 -20.46 -20.35
N ALA A 496 19.89 -20.58 -21.37
CA ALA A 496 19.12 -21.79 -21.65
C ALA A 496 20.01 -23.02 -21.83
N THR A 497 21.19 -22.84 -22.45
CA THR A 497 22.19 -23.91 -22.57
C THR A 497 22.79 -24.27 -21.22
N ILE A 498 23.16 -23.27 -20.42
CA ILE A 498 23.73 -23.49 -19.09
C ILE A 498 22.73 -24.22 -18.18
N MET A 499 21.46 -23.80 -18.18
CA MET A 499 20.38 -24.41 -17.39
C MET A 499 20.05 -25.84 -17.82
N SER A 500 20.52 -26.31 -18.99
CA SER A 500 20.35 -27.71 -19.39
C SER A 500 21.20 -28.68 -18.56
N PHE A 501 22.26 -28.20 -17.91
CA PHE A 501 23.12 -29.02 -17.04
C PHE A 501 23.34 -28.40 -15.66
N LEU A 502 22.94 -27.16 -15.45
CA LEU A 502 23.03 -26.44 -14.18
C LEU A 502 21.65 -26.29 -13.54
N SER A 503 21.59 -26.44 -12.23
CA SER A 503 20.46 -26.04 -11.40
C SER A 503 20.98 -25.16 -10.27
N LEU A 504 20.26 -24.06 -10.03
CA LEU A 504 20.61 -23.02 -9.06
C LEU A 504 19.57 -22.97 -7.96
N GLU A 505 20.01 -22.92 -6.71
CA GLU A 505 19.20 -22.77 -5.51
C GLU A 505 19.78 -21.61 -4.69
N PHE A 506 19.00 -20.53 -4.48
CA PHE A 506 19.46 -19.32 -3.79
C PHE A 506 18.34 -18.65 -3.00
N GLU A 507 18.69 -17.84 -2.00
CA GLU A 507 17.73 -17.04 -1.21
C GLU A 507 17.81 -15.57 -1.63
N VAL A 508 16.67 -15.03 -2.09
CA VAL A 508 16.55 -13.62 -2.48
C VAL A 508 15.84 -12.85 -1.38
N ASP A 509 16.40 -11.71 -0.99
CA ASP A 509 15.71 -10.73 -0.17
C ASP A 509 14.58 -10.10 -1.00
N SER A 510 13.32 -10.30 -0.63
CA SER A 510 12.20 -9.72 -1.40
C SER A 510 11.99 -8.23 -1.11
N ASP A 511 12.73 -7.65 -0.16
CA ASP A 511 12.52 -6.26 0.25
C ASP A 511 13.04 -5.26 -0.79
N PHE A 512 13.97 -5.63 -1.67
CA PHE A 512 14.42 -4.73 -2.74
C PHE A 512 13.28 -4.33 -3.68
N PHE A 513 12.20 -5.12 -3.76
CA PHE A 513 11.01 -4.75 -4.54
C PHE A 513 10.33 -3.49 -3.98
N GLN A 514 10.52 -3.17 -2.70
CA GLN A 514 10.06 -1.90 -2.10
C GLN A 514 10.88 -0.70 -2.57
N ASP A 515 12.15 -0.89 -2.94
CA ASP A 515 12.97 0.17 -3.54
C ASP A 515 12.49 0.53 -4.96
N LEU A 516 11.65 -0.32 -5.57
CA LEU A 516 11.00 -0.01 -6.85
C LEU A 516 9.80 0.93 -6.71
N ILE A 517 9.27 1.09 -5.49
CA ILE A 517 8.15 2.00 -5.22
C ILE A 517 8.69 3.44 -5.11
N PRO A 518 8.11 4.42 -5.83
CA PRO A 518 8.56 5.79 -5.72
C PRO A 518 8.43 6.37 -4.31
N ILE A 519 9.33 7.30 -3.95
CA ILE A 519 9.39 7.88 -2.59
C ILE A 519 8.08 8.61 -2.21
N ASP A 520 7.42 9.24 -3.18
CA ASP A 520 6.18 9.98 -2.98
C ASP A 520 4.93 9.09 -3.11
N PHE A 521 5.10 7.77 -3.28
CA PHE A 521 3.98 6.83 -3.29
C PHE A 521 3.54 6.51 -1.85
N PRO A 522 2.23 6.38 -1.59
CA PRO A 522 1.72 5.93 -0.29
C PRO A 522 2.27 4.56 0.12
N SER A 523 2.06 4.17 1.39
CA SER A 523 2.46 2.84 1.87
C SER A 523 1.87 1.74 0.98
N THR A 524 2.74 0.94 0.36
CA THR A 524 2.37 -0.01 -0.69
C THR A 524 2.92 -1.40 -0.39
N ASP A 525 2.06 -2.41 -0.43
CA ASP A 525 2.49 -3.80 -0.49
C ASP A 525 2.69 -4.21 -1.95
N ILE A 526 3.79 -4.87 -2.28
CA ILE A 526 4.11 -5.26 -3.67
C ILE A 526 4.13 -6.78 -3.83
N SER A 527 3.47 -7.27 -4.88
CA SER A 527 3.61 -8.64 -5.38
C SER A 527 4.09 -8.63 -6.82
N VAL A 528 5.14 -9.42 -7.10
CA VAL A 528 5.69 -9.56 -8.44
C VAL A 528 5.59 -11.01 -8.87
N THR A 529 4.88 -11.26 -9.96
CA THR A 529 4.69 -12.56 -10.58
C THR A 529 5.44 -12.58 -11.91
N ILE A 530 6.39 -13.49 -12.07
CA ILE A 530 7.20 -13.63 -13.29
C ILE A 530 6.86 -14.96 -13.93
N HIS A 531 6.28 -14.92 -15.13
CA HIS A 531 6.06 -16.10 -15.96
C HIS A 531 7.34 -16.42 -16.71
N LEU A 532 7.89 -17.60 -16.49
CA LEU A 532 9.18 -18.03 -17.02
C LEU A 532 9.08 -18.43 -18.51
N PRO A 533 10.17 -18.29 -19.28
CA PRO A 533 10.26 -18.85 -20.63
C PRO A 533 10.10 -20.38 -20.65
N GLU A 534 9.63 -20.96 -21.76
CA GLU A 534 9.37 -22.42 -21.88
C GLU A 534 10.60 -23.33 -21.60
N TRP A 535 11.82 -22.79 -21.69
CA TRP A 535 13.05 -23.54 -21.47
C TRP A 535 13.49 -23.59 -19.99
N LEU A 536 12.77 -22.91 -19.09
CA LEU A 536 13.13 -22.73 -17.69
C LEU A 536 11.98 -23.15 -16.76
N ASP A 537 12.30 -23.91 -15.72
CA ASP A 537 11.35 -24.34 -14.68
C ASP A 537 11.87 -23.96 -13.29
N SER A 538 10.94 -23.75 -12.37
CA SER A 538 11.19 -23.56 -10.94
C SER A 538 10.67 -24.75 -10.13
N SER A 539 11.22 -24.99 -8.93
CA SER A 539 10.81 -26.13 -8.09
C SER A 539 9.47 -25.93 -7.34
N GLY A 540 8.75 -24.85 -7.64
CA GLY A 540 7.48 -24.48 -7.00
C GLY A 540 6.30 -25.41 -7.34
N LYS A 541 5.11 -25.07 -6.80
CA LYS A 541 3.85 -25.77 -7.17
C LYS A 541 3.45 -25.56 -8.63
N THR A 542 3.88 -24.42 -9.19
CA THR A 542 3.70 -23.98 -10.57
C THR A 542 5.10 -23.75 -11.12
N PRO A 543 5.67 -24.72 -11.87
CA PRO A 543 7.07 -24.66 -12.28
C PRO A 543 7.36 -23.48 -13.21
N ASP A 544 6.36 -23.04 -13.95
CA ASP A 544 6.38 -21.96 -14.93
C ASP A 544 6.34 -20.54 -14.33
N VAL A 545 6.22 -20.36 -13.01
CA VAL A 545 5.99 -19.04 -12.40
C VAL A 545 6.78 -18.82 -11.11
N LEU A 546 7.42 -17.65 -10.99
CA LEU A 546 8.00 -17.13 -9.75
C LEU A 546 7.09 -16.05 -9.14
N VAL A 547 6.75 -16.18 -7.85
CA VAL A 547 5.89 -15.21 -7.15
C VAL A 547 6.60 -14.60 -5.94
N PHE A 548 6.86 -13.30 -5.96
CA PHE A 548 7.46 -12.54 -4.86
C PHE A 548 6.39 -11.71 -4.17
N THR A 549 6.51 -11.59 -2.84
CA THR A 549 5.66 -10.71 -2.03
C THR A 549 6.51 -9.99 -1.01
N SER A 550 6.41 -8.67 -0.99
CA SER A 550 7.03 -7.82 0.02
C SER A 550 5.98 -6.89 0.59
N ASN A 551 5.78 -6.99 1.90
CA ASN A 551 4.85 -6.12 2.61
C ASN A 551 5.63 -4.93 3.17
N HIS A 552 5.01 -3.76 3.20
CA HIS A 552 5.63 -2.58 3.78
C HIS A 552 6.01 -2.81 5.26
N GLY A 553 7.30 -2.75 5.57
CA GLY A 553 7.82 -2.88 6.94
C GLY A 553 8.05 -4.30 7.45
N ASP A 554 7.81 -5.33 6.63
CA ASP A 554 8.24 -6.71 6.90
C ASP A 554 9.50 -7.03 6.09
N THR A 555 10.37 -7.88 6.63
CA THR A 555 11.51 -8.42 5.88
C THR A 555 11.31 -9.90 5.54
N LYS A 556 11.38 -10.28 4.26
CA LYS A 556 11.20 -11.68 3.84
C LYS A 556 12.23 -12.13 2.82
N THR A 557 12.97 -13.18 3.16
CA THR A 557 13.75 -13.94 2.19
C THR A 557 12.92 -15.05 1.56
N LYS A 558 13.14 -15.29 0.27
CA LYS A 558 12.50 -16.38 -0.47
C LYS A 558 13.57 -17.25 -1.12
N SER A 559 13.53 -18.54 -0.80
CA SER A 559 14.32 -19.55 -1.51
C SER A 559 13.72 -19.80 -2.90
N ILE A 560 14.58 -19.74 -3.90
CA ILE A 560 14.29 -19.99 -5.31
C ILE A 560 15.18 -21.14 -5.76
N GLU A 561 14.60 -22.10 -6.46
CA GLU A 561 15.35 -23.12 -7.18
C GLU A 561 14.89 -23.10 -8.63
N ILE A 562 15.86 -23.00 -9.54
CA ILE A 562 15.68 -22.85 -10.98
C ILE A 562 16.47 -23.95 -11.69
N GLU A 563 15.86 -24.59 -12.67
CA GLU A 563 16.47 -25.60 -13.54
C GLU A 563 15.94 -25.49 -14.98
N GLY A 564 16.68 -26.00 -15.96
CA GLY A 564 16.16 -26.08 -17.32
C GLY A 564 15.02 -27.09 -17.45
N SER A 565 13.97 -26.74 -18.20
CA SER A 565 12.81 -27.62 -18.42
C SER A 565 13.13 -28.90 -19.21
N ARG A 566 14.30 -28.92 -19.86
CA ARG A 566 14.84 -30.06 -20.61
C ARG A 566 16.30 -30.32 -20.22
N PRO A 567 16.55 -30.97 -19.08
CA PRO A 567 17.91 -31.28 -18.66
C PRO A 567 18.56 -32.27 -19.65
N PHE A 568 19.86 -32.11 -19.87
CA PHE A 568 20.65 -33.00 -20.72
C PHE A 568 20.70 -34.41 -20.11
N ASP A 569 20.26 -35.41 -20.86
CA ASP A 569 20.37 -36.81 -20.45
C ASP A 569 21.76 -37.35 -20.78
N TRP A 570 22.68 -37.24 -19.82
CA TRP A 570 24.03 -37.79 -19.93
C TRP A 570 24.08 -39.33 -19.76
N ARG A 571 23.00 -40.01 -19.35
CA ARG A 571 23.04 -41.44 -19.01
C ARG A 571 22.86 -42.36 -20.22
N HIS A 572 23.59 -42.07 -21.29
CA HIS A 572 23.64 -42.90 -22.49
C HIS A 572 25.07 -43.33 -22.83
N SER A 573 25.15 -44.39 -23.66
CA SER A 573 26.38 -44.96 -24.16
C SER A 573 26.79 -44.33 -25.49
N ILE A 574 28.10 -44.16 -25.68
CA ILE A 574 28.70 -43.65 -26.93
C ILE A 574 29.66 -44.70 -27.48
N CYS A 575 29.53 -45.03 -28.76
CA CYS A 575 30.36 -46.01 -29.46
C CYS A 575 30.96 -45.38 -30.71
N ARG A 576 32.13 -45.85 -31.17
CA ARG A 576 32.78 -45.28 -32.38
C ARG A 576 32.04 -45.62 -33.67
N ILE A 577 31.45 -46.81 -33.77
CA ILE A 577 30.92 -47.39 -35.02
C ILE A 577 29.57 -48.09 -34.78
N SER A 578 29.38 -48.74 -33.64
CA SER A 578 28.19 -49.55 -33.35
C SER A 578 26.92 -48.72 -33.18
N ASP A 579 25.86 -49.10 -33.90
CA ASP A 579 24.51 -48.54 -33.81
C ASP A 579 23.47 -49.69 -33.87
N PRO A 580 22.69 -49.96 -32.80
CA PRO A 580 22.65 -49.24 -31.54
C PRO A 580 23.91 -49.49 -30.68
N CYS A 581 24.32 -48.48 -29.91
CA CYS A 581 25.44 -48.58 -28.98
C CYS A 581 24.98 -49.18 -27.64
N GLU A 582 25.38 -50.41 -27.35
CA GLU A 582 25.10 -51.11 -26.08
C GLU A 582 26.33 -51.13 -25.15
N GLU A 583 26.14 -51.33 -23.84
CA GLU A 583 27.25 -51.36 -22.85
C GLU A 583 28.29 -52.47 -23.09
N ASP A 584 27.94 -53.52 -23.83
CA ASP A 584 28.83 -54.63 -24.19
C ASP A 584 29.43 -54.49 -25.60
N SER A 585 29.21 -53.34 -26.26
CA SER A 585 29.81 -53.04 -27.56
C SER A 585 31.33 -53.02 -27.47
N ILE A 586 32.00 -53.63 -28.45
CA ILE A 586 33.46 -53.77 -28.44
C ILE A 586 34.18 -52.42 -28.61
N ASP A 587 33.47 -51.44 -29.16
CA ASP A 587 33.92 -50.09 -29.50
C ASP A 587 33.26 -49.03 -28.62
N LEU A 588 32.79 -49.42 -27.43
CA LEU A 588 32.27 -48.52 -26.41
C LEU A 588 33.36 -47.48 -26.03
N VAL A 589 33.02 -46.21 -26.17
CA VAL A 589 33.83 -45.06 -25.76
C VAL A 589 33.40 -44.58 -24.38
N CYS A 590 32.10 -44.32 -24.22
CA CYS A 590 31.51 -43.81 -22.98
C CYS A 590 30.43 -44.76 -22.48
N ALA A 591 30.54 -45.21 -21.23
CA ALA A 591 29.48 -45.94 -20.54
C ALA A 591 28.45 -44.97 -19.93
N PRO A 592 27.17 -45.37 -19.78
CA PRO A 592 26.10 -44.49 -19.28
C PRO A 592 26.25 -44.11 -17.79
N THR A 593 27.21 -44.72 -17.08
CA THR A 593 27.54 -44.41 -15.67
C THR A 593 28.77 -43.51 -15.53
N GLN A 594 29.48 -43.22 -16.62
CA GLN A 594 30.68 -42.38 -16.61
C GLN A 594 30.29 -40.92 -16.72
N LYS A 595 30.40 -40.16 -15.62
CA LYS A 595 30.15 -38.71 -15.62
C LYS A 595 31.18 -37.95 -16.48
N THR A 596 32.47 -38.28 -16.32
CA THR A 596 33.54 -37.78 -17.19
C THR A 596 33.85 -38.85 -18.24
N CYS A 597 33.74 -38.50 -19.51
CA CYS A 597 34.13 -39.36 -20.62
C CYS A 597 35.13 -38.65 -21.54
N ILE A 598 36.34 -39.19 -21.56
CA ILE A 598 37.45 -38.70 -22.37
C ILE A 598 38.08 -39.92 -23.06
N SER A 599 38.30 -39.82 -24.36
CA SER A 599 39.01 -40.81 -25.15
C SER A 599 40.37 -40.25 -25.60
N PHE A 600 41.34 -41.13 -25.76
CA PHE A 600 42.68 -40.77 -26.21
C PHE A 600 43.00 -41.59 -27.45
N LEU A 601 43.31 -40.90 -28.54
CA LEU A 601 43.66 -41.52 -29.82
C LEU A 601 45.12 -41.19 -30.14
N VAL A 602 45.95 -42.22 -30.30
CA VAL A 602 47.34 -42.09 -30.74
C VAL A 602 47.47 -42.61 -32.15
N GLU A 603 47.72 -41.71 -33.09
CA GLU A 603 48.01 -42.05 -34.48
C GLU A 603 49.52 -41.93 -34.69
N MET A 604 50.21 -43.08 -34.76
CA MET A 604 51.66 -43.14 -34.98
C MET A 604 51.97 -43.64 -36.39
N ASP A 605 52.60 -42.79 -37.20
CA ASP A 605 53.13 -43.14 -38.52
C ASP A 605 54.63 -43.47 -38.41
N VAL A 606 54.99 -44.70 -38.73
CA VAL A 606 56.38 -45.18 -38.72
C VAL A 606 56.97 -44.99 -40.10
N SER A 607 57.80 -43.96 -40.24
CA SER A 607 58.48 -43.66 -41.49
C SER A 607 59.62 -44.65 -41.79
N LYS A 608 60.35 -45.13 -40.76
CA LYS A 608 61.49 -46.04 -40.95
C LYS A 608 61.86 -46.80 -39.68
N VAL A 609 62.28 -48.06 -39.84
CA VAL A 609 62.87 -48.89 -38.78
C VAL A 609 64.28 -49.30 -39.18
N SER A 610 65.27 -49.06 -38.31
CA SER A 610 66.68 -49.42 -38.52
C SER A 610 67.17 -50.32 -37.40
N VAL A 611 67.78 -51.46 -37.76
CA VAL A 611 68.39 -52.38 -36.79
C VAL A 611 69.91 -52.27 -36.88
N HIS A 612 70.55 -51.91 -35.77
CA HIS A 612 71.99 -51.77 -35.66
C HIS A 612 72.59 -52.94 -34.87
N GLU A 613 72.87 -54.03 -35.59
CA GLU A 613 73.33 -55.30 -35.00
C GLU A 613 74.66 -55.18 -34.21
N LEU A 614 75.57 -54.30 -34.64
CA LEU A 614 76.88 -54.11 -33.99
C LEU A 614 76.81 -53.34 -32.67
N SER A 615 75.84 -52.43 -32.53
CA SER A 615 75.61 -51.64 -31.31
C SER A 615 74.53 -52.22 -30.40
N GLY A 616 73.81 -53.26 -30.85
CA GLY A 616 72.70 -53.84 -30.10
C GLY A 616 71.55 -52.86 -29.92
N SER A 617 71.26 -52.04 -30.94
CA SER A 617 70.22 -51.02 -30.88
C SER A 617 69.25 -51.06 -32.07
N VAL A 618 68.01 -50.68 -31.84
CA VAL A 618 66.96 -50.49 -32.85
C VAL A 618 66.55 -49.03 -32.83
N SER A 619 66.50 -48.36 -33.97
CA SER A 619 65.92 -47.02 -34.08
C SER A 619 64.67 -47.00 -34.94
N ILE A 620 63.68 -46.22 -34.51
CA ILE A 620 62.37 -46.08 -35.15
C ILE A 620 62.16 -44.59 -35.39
N GLU A 621 62.09 -44.19 -36.65
CA GLU A 621 61.73 -42.83 -37.07
C GLU A 621 60.21 -42.77 -37.20
N PHE A 622 59.54 -41.89 -36.44
CA PHE A 622 58.08 -41.80 -36.41
C PHE A 622 57.58 -40.36 -36.33
N THR A 623 56.35 -40.17 -36.75
CA THR A 623 55.54 -38.98 -36.50
C THR A 623 54.30 -39.46 -35.76
N SER A 624 53.91 -38.79 -34.68
CA SER A 624 52.74 -39.16 -33.90
C SER A 624 51.81 -37.97 -33.77
N THR A 625 50.51 -38.20 -33.97
CA THR A 625 49.46 -37.27 -33.57
C THR A 625 48.72 -37.90 -32.41
N ILE A 626 48.60 -37.16 -31.32
CA ILE A 626 47.90 -37.55 -30.11
C ILE A 626 46.67 -36.65 -30.03
N ILE A 627 45.47 -37.23 -30.04
CA ILE A 627 44.20 -36.51 -30.00
C ILE A 627 43.46 -36.90 -28.72
N LEU A 628 43.23 -35.90 -27.87
CA LEU A 628 42.33 -36.02 -26.72
C LEU A 628 40.91 -35.67 -27.18
N GLU A 629 39.99 -36.61 -27.07
CA GLU A 629 38.57 -36.43 -27.40
C GLU A 629 37.77 -36.30 -26.10
N ILE A 630 37.25 -35.11 -25.80
CA ILE A 630 36.41 -34.85 -24.62
C ILE A 630 34.95 -34.89 -25.06
N TYR A 631 34.22 -35.93 -24.61
CA TYR A 631 32.79 -36.09 -24.88
C TYR A 631 31.97 -35.38 -23.80
N ARG A 632 32.27 -35.63 -22.52
CA ARG A 632 31.62 -34.93 -21.40
C ARG A 632 32.50 -34.84 -20.16
N LEU A 633 32.30 -33.80 -19.37
CA LEU A 633 33.03 -33.54 -18.13
C LEU A 633 32.09 -33.60 -16.92
N GLY A 634 32.33 -34.57 -16.04
CA GLY A 634 31.71 -34.62 -14.73
C GLY A 634 32.50 -33.75 -13.76
N LEU A 635 32.04 -32.53 -13.53
CA LEU A 635 32.60 -31.63 -12.53
C LEU A 635 31.75 -31.71 -11.25
N ASP A 636 32.40 -31.58 -10.10
CA ASP A 636 31.74 -31.40 -8.81
C ASP A 636 32.15 -30.02 -8.32
N MET A 637 31.22 -29.06 -8.34
CA MET A 637 31.49 -27.73 -7.83
C MET A 637 31.16 -27.73 -6.35
N GLU A 638 32.12 -27.36 -5.50
CA GLU A 638 31.90 -27.19 -4.06
C GLU A 638 31.21 -25.84 -3.75
N ILE A 639 30.25 -25.43 -4.57
CA ILE A 639 29.48 -24.18 -4.42
C ILE A 639 28.11 -24.53 -3.83
N GLU A 640 27.79 -23.93 -2.68
CA GLU A 640 26.49 -24.12 -2.03
C GLU A 640 25.35 -23.63 -2.94
N GLY A 641 24.26 -24.40 -3.01
CA GLY A 641 23.10 -24.07 -3.85
C GLY A 641 23.25 -24.40 -5.34
N VAL A 642 24.43 -24.80 -5.82
CA VAL A 642 24.64 -25.11 -7.23
C VAL A 642 24.74 -26.62 -7.45
N LYS A 643 23.86 -27.15 -8.31
CA LYS A 643 23.89 -28.57 -8.72
C LYS A 643 24.25 -28.64 -10.20
N MET A 644 25.30 -29.39 -10.52
CA MET A 644 25.78 -29.54 -11.89
C MET A 644 25.71 -31.01 -12.34
N SER A 645 25.08 -31.23 -13.49
CA SER A 645 25.14 -32.47 -14.27
C SER A 645 26.38 -32.46 -15.18
N PRO A 646 26.85 -33.63 -15.67
CA PRO A 646 27.96 -33.68 -16.60
C PRO A 646 27.78 -32.74 -17.79
N ILE A 647 28.79 -31.92 -18.05
CA ILE A 647 28.77 -30.92 -19.13
C ILE A 647 29.09 -31.64 -20.44
N PRO A 648 28.18 -31.66 -21.43
CA PRO A 648 28.42 -32.26 -22.73
C PRO A 648 29.36 -31.40 -23.59
N SER A 649 30.00 -32.02 -24.60
CA SER A 649 30.96 -31.34 -25.47
C SER A 649 30.36 -30.12 -26.16
N ASP A 650 29.12 -30.16 -26.64
CA ASP A 650 28.47 -29.01 -27.29
C ASP A 650 28.27 -27.84 -26.33
N ALA A 651 27.97 -28.09 -25.05
CA ALA A 651 27.90 -27.05 -24.04
C ALA A 651 29.28 -26.42 -23.79
N ILE A 652 30.35 -27.23 -23.75
CA ILE A 652 31.73 -26.71 -23.62
C ILE A 652 32.10 -25.84 -24.83
N ARG A 653 31.73 -26.25 -26.06
CA ARG A 653 31.93 -25.41 -27.26
C ARG A 653 31.22 -24.07 -27.10
N ARG A 654 29.98 -24.09 -26.63
CA ARG A 654 29.19 -22.89 -26.45
C ARG A 654 29.80 -21.96 -25.39
N ILE A 655 30.23 -22.50 -24.25
CA ILE A 655 30.93 -21.76 -23.18
C ILE A 655 32.18 -21.04 -23.71
N LEU A 656 32.99 -21.71 -24.54
CA LEU A 656 34.19 -21.10 -25.13
C LEU A 656 33.83 -19.96 -26.11
N VAL A 657 32.82 -20.18 -26.95
CA VAL A 657 32.31 -19.17 -27.89
C VAL A 657 31.64 -17.99 -27.17
N MET A 658 31.01 -18.22 -26.01
CA MET A 658 30.53 -17.15 -25.13
C MET A 658 31.70 -16.30 -24.65
N GLY A 659 32.77 -16.95 -24.18
CA GLY A 659 34.00 -16.28 -23.73
C GLY A 659 34.66 -15.41 -24.79
N ASP A 660 34.61 -15.79 -26.06
CA ASP A 660 35.15 -14.96 -27.17
C ASP A 660 34.42 -13.62 -27.36
N ARG A 661 33.20 -13.49 -26.82
CA ARG A 661 32.42 -12.24 -26.87
C ARG A 661 32.88 -11.24 -25.81
N MET A 662 33.64 -11.69 -24.82
CA MET A 662 34.07 -10.91 -23.67
C MET A 662 35.60 -10.70 -23.71
N GLU A 663 36.05 -9.47 -23.49
CA GLU A 663 37.49 -9.17 -23.45
C GLU A 663 38.10 -9.76 -22.18
N GLY A 664 38.98 -10.76 -22.32
CA GLY A 664 39.54 -11.51 -21.18
C GLY A 664 38.78 -12.80 -20.83
N GLY A 665 37.86 -13.25 -21.68
CA GLY A 665 37.14 -14.52 -21.53
C GLY A 665 35.91 -14.45 -20.61
N LEU A 666 35.21 -15.58 -20.47
CA LEU A 666 33.92 -15.66 -19.76
C LEU A 666 34.01 -15.25 -18.28
N LEU A 667 35.18 -15.44 -17.66
CA LEU A 667 35.43 -15.15 -16.24
C LEU A 667 36.19 -13.82 -16.04
N ALA A 668 36.23 -12.97 -17.06
CA ALA A 668 36.81 -11.64 -16.93
C ALA A 668 36.11 -10.86 -15.80
N ASP A 669 36.89 -10.19 -14.96
CA ASP A 669 36.42 -9.39 -13.82
C ASP A 669 35.64 -10.15 -12.72
N SER A 670 35.63 -11.48 -12.77
CA SER A 670 35.09 -12.36 -11.73
C SER A 670 36.10 -12.56 -10.58
N GLU A 671 35.61 -12.84 -9.37
CA GLU A 671 36.45 -13.34 -8.26
C GLU A 671 36.82 -14.84 -8.40
N ILE A 672 36.22 -15.53 -9.38
CA ILE A 672 36.44 -16.97 -9.61
C ILE A 672 37.73 -17.18 -10.40
N GLU A 673 38.74 -17.77 -9.76
CA GLU A 673 40.02 -18.12 -10.41
C GLU A 673 39.89 -19.41 -11.25
N SER A 674 40.29 -19.36 -12.52
CA SER A 674 40.33 -20.50 -13.44
C SER A 674 41.77 -20.98 -13.69
N THR A 675 42.42 -21.52 -12.67
CA THR A 675 43.79 -22.04 -12.81
C THR A 675 43.81 -23.52 -13.24
N ILE A 676 44.62 -23.86 -14.24
CA ILE A 676 44.94 -25.24 -14.60
C ILE A 676 46.27 -25.62 -13.97
N ASP A 677 46.24 -26.56 -13.03
CA ASP A 677 47.44 -27.16 -12.43
C ASP A 677 47.79 -28.47 -13.17
N PHE A 678 48.93 -28.46 -13.87
CA PHE A 678 49.46 -29.64 -14.56
C PHE A 678 50.23 -30.59 -13.62
N GLY A 679 50.38 -30.25 -12.34
CA GLY A 679 51.15 -30.98 -11.34
C GLY A 679 52.66 -30.80 -11.45
N VAL A 680 53.10 -29.93 -12.36
CA VAL A 680 54.48 -29.58 -12.70
C VAL A 680 54.52 -28.09 -13.04
N GLY A 681 55.50 -27.36 -12.53
CA GLY A 681 55.54 -25.88 -12.61
C GLY A 681 54.50 -25.15 -11.74
N ASP A 682 54.34 -23.84 -12.00
CA ASP A 682 53.29 -23.01 -11.38
C ASP A 682 51.96 -23.20 -12.14
N PRO A 683 50.80 -23.20 -11.45
CA PRO A 683 49.49 -23.25 -12.09
C PRO A 683 49.31 -22.15 -13.13
N VAL A 684 48.60 -22.46 -14.23
CA VAL A 684 48.40 -21.54 -15.35
C VAL A 684 47.00 -20.95 -15.29
N ASP A 685 46.90 -19.64 -15.30
CA ASP A 685 45.62 -18.94 -15.45
C ASP A 685 45.05 -19.23 -16.84
N PHE A 686 43.90 -19.92 -16.88
CA PHE A 686 43.21 -20.27 -18.10
C PHE A 686 42.08 -19.30 -18.38
N GLU A 687 42.21 -18.57 -19.47
CA GLU A 687 41.14 -17.74 -20.02
C GLU A 687 40.09 -18.64 -20.68
N VAL A 688 38.84 -18.60 -20.22
CA VAL A 688 37.76 -19.41 -20.82
C VAL A 688 37.31 -18.75 -22.12
N SER A 689 38.06 -19.01 -23.21
CA SER A 689 37.82 -18.51 -24.57
C SER A 689 38.62 -19.36 -25.58
N ASN A 690 38.37 -19.21 -26.89
CA ASN A 690 39.22 -19.79 -27.92
C ASN A 690 40.63 -19.19 -27.90
N GLU A 691 40.76 -17.91 -27.56
CA GLU A 691 42.08 -17.28 -27.37
C GLU A 691 42.84 -17.94 -26.22
N GLY A 692 42.16 -18.22 -25.11
CA GLY A 692 42.73 -18.96 -23.98
C GLY A 692 43.16 -20.38 -24.33
N LEU A 693 42.37 -21.11 -25.13
CA LEU A 693 42.77 -22.43 -25.63
C LEU A 693 44.04 -22.38 -26.50
N MET A 694 44.18 -21.37 -27.36
CA MET A 694 45.39 -21.19 -28.15
C MET A 694 46.59 -20.86 -27.26
N LYS A 695 46.45 -19.95 -26.29
CA LYS A 695 47.49 -19.63 -25.30
C LYS A 695 47.90 -20.86 -24.49
N LEU A 696 46.95 -21.72 -24.12
CA LEU A 696 47.21 -22.97 -23.43
C LEU A 696 48.03 -23.94 -24.30
N SER A 697 47.75 -24.01 -25.60
CA SER A 697 48.53 -24.83 -26.55
C SER A 697 49.96 -24.31 -26.74
N ASP A 698 50.14 -22.98 -26.79
CA ASP A 698 51.46 -22.35 -26.84
C ASP A 698 52.25 -22.66 -25.55
N TYR A 699 51.62 -22.47 -24.38
CA TYR A 699 52.23 -22.77 -23.09
C TYR A 699 52.67 -24.24 -22.99
N LEU A 700 51.82 -25.19 -23.39
CA LEU A 700 52.16 -26.62 -23.38
C LEU A 700 53.30 -26.95 -24.33
N THR A 701 53.38 -26.27 -25.48
CA THR A 701 54.47 -26.45 -26.44
C THR A 701 55.80 -25.93 -25.88
N GLU A 702 55.79 -24.74 -25.27
CA GLU A 702 57.00 -24.11 -24.72
C GLU A 702 57.50 -24.81 -23.44
N SER A 703 56.58 -25.29 -22.62
CA SER A 703 56.88 -25.87 -21.29
C SER A 703 57.11 -27.37 -21.32
N TYR A 704 56.90 -28.06 -22.45
CA TYR A 704 57.02 -29.52 -22.55
C TYR A 704 58.36 -30.07 -22.07
N GLU A 705 59.48 -29.46 -22.50
CA GLU A 705 60.83 -29.91 -22.12
C GLU A 705 61.03 -29.79 -20.59
N GLU A 706 60.58 -28.69 -19.99
CA GLU A 706 60.66 -28.46 -18.55
C GLU A 706 59.77 -29.44 -17.77
N MET A 707 58.51 -29.62 -18.20
CA MET A 707 57.58 -30.60 -17.62
C MET A 707 58.19 -32.01 -17.64
N MET A 708 58.68 -32.47 -18.79
CA MET A 708 59.21 -33.83 -18.91
C MET A 708 60.53 -34.02 -18.15
N ASN A 709 61.33 -32.95 -18.00
CA ASN A 709 62.51 -32.98 -17.13
C ASN A 709 62.13 -33.08 -15.65
N GLU A 710 61.05 -32.42 -15.22
CA GLU A 710 60.53 -32.51 -13.85
C GLU A 710 59.88 -33.88 -13.56
N PHE A 711 59.16 -34.45 -14.52
CA PHE A 711 58.66 -35.84 -14.45
C PHE A 711 59.79 -36.86 -14.36
N GLY A 712 60.96 -36.56 -14.92
CA GLY A 712 62.16 -37.38 -14.88
C GLY A 712 62.12 -38.61 -15.80
N SER A 713 63.20 -39.39 -15.79
CA SER A 713 63.29 -40.62 -16.60
C SER A 713 62.30 -41.67 -16.10
N ILE A 714 61.49 -42.25 -16.99
CA ILE A 714 60.55 -43.33 -16.65
C ILE A 714 61.36 -44.61 -16.44
N ASN A 715 61.39 -45.09 -15.20
CA ASN A 715 62.10 -46.32 -14.82
C ASN A 715 61.11 -47.44 -14.49
N LEU A 716 60.95 -48.41 -15.39
CA LEU A 716 60.06 -49.56 -15.21
C LEU A 716 60.90 -50.83 -15.03
N GLY A 717 60.87 -51.42 -13.84
CA GLY A 717 61.65 -52.61 -13.49
C GLY A 717 60.80 -53.86 -13.28
N SER A 718 61.19 -54.97 -13.90
CA SER A 718 60.78 -56.33 -13.50
C SER A 718 61.99 -57.09 -12.93
N GLN A 719 61.82 -58.32 -12.43
CA GLN A 719 62.94 -59.08 -11.86
C GLN A 719 64.07 -59.39 -12.86
N ASP A 720 63.80 -59.34 -14.16
CA ASP A 720 64.75 -59.74 -15.21
C ASP A 720 65.25 -58.57 -16.09
N PHE A 721 64.58 -57.41 -16.10
CA PHE A 721 64.96 -56.25 -16.93
C PHE A 721 64.57 -54.92 -16.28
N ALA A 722 65.43 -53.91 -16.41
CA ALA A 722 65.14 -52.50 -16.10
C ALA A 722 65.00 -51.70 -17.40
N LEU A 723 63.89 -50.98 -17.55
CA LEU A 723 63.64 -50.04 -18.64
C LEU A 723 63.90 -48.63 -18.12
N SER A 724 64.76 -47.86 -18.78
CA SER A 724 64.93 -46.42 -18.53
C SER A 724 64.56 -45.67 -19.80
N ALA A 725 63.56 -44.79 -19.73
CA ALA A 725 63.08 -44.01 -20.87
C ALA A 725 63.22 -42.49 -20.62
N ASP A 726 63.81 -41.79 -21.58
CA ASP A 726 63.92 -40.33 -21.60
C ASP A 726 63.21 -39.76 -22.83
N PHE A 727 62.23 -38.89 -22.57
CA PHE A 727 61.34 -38.27 -23.55
C PHE A 727 61.39 -36.73 -23.51
N SER A 728 62.29 -36.16 -22.71
CA SER A 728 62.45 -34.71 -22.53
C SER A 728 62.75 -33.98 -23.84
N SER A 729 63.46 -34.65 -24.76
CA SER A 729 63.91 -34.10 -26.03
C SER A 729 62.97 -34.40 -27.22
N LEU A 730 61.72 -34.80 -26.96
CA LEU A 730 60.76 -35.02 -28.05
C LEU A 730 60.36 -33.69 -28.72
N PRO A 731 60.30 -33.62 -30.06
CA PRO A 731 59.80 -32.47 -30.80
C PRO A 731 58.27 -32.40 -30.69
N PHE A 732 57.78 -31.96 -29.53
CA PHE A 732 56.36 -31.84 -29.18
C PHE A 732 55.81 -30.48 -29.59
N GLN A 733 54.59 -30.47 -30.13
CA GLN A 733 53.80 -29.27 -30.44
C GLN A 733 52.34 -29.54 -30.09
N ALA A 734 51.71 -28.67 -29.31
CA ALA A 734 50.27 -28.68 -29.11
C ALA A 734 49.58 -27.74 -30.11
N ASP A 735 48.44 -28.15 -30.65
CA ASP A 735 47.61 -27.35 -31.55
C ASP A 735 46.14 -27.72 -31.31
N PHE A 736 45.44 -26.87 -30.57
CA PHE A 736 44.06 -27.14 -30.13
C PHE A 736 43.01 -26.61 -31.11
N GLY A 737 43.41 -25.82 -32.11
CA GLY A 737 42.49 -25.22 -33.08
C GLY A 737 41.46 -24.27 -32.46
N GLU A 738 40.61 -23.70 -33.32
CA GLU A 738 39.46 -22.90 -32.92
C GLU A 738 38.21 -23.80 -32.83
N VAL A 739 37.44 -23.61 -31.76
CA VAL A 739 36.20 -24.31 -31.48
C VAL A 739 35.03 -23.43 -31.93
N SER A 740 34.24 -23.94 -32.86
CA SER A 740 32.96 -23.33 -33.27
C SER A 740 31.77 -24.07 -32.68
N LEU A 741 30.61 -23.42 -32.68
CA LEU A 741 29.33 -24.07 -32.40
C LEU A 741 29.06 -25.20 -33.41
N GLY A 742 28.41 -26.26 -32.95
CA GLY A 742 27.88 -27.32 -33.80
C GLY A 742 26.67 -26.86 -34.61
N ASP A 743 26.32 -27.63 -35.63
CA ASP A 743 25.13 -27.37 -36.47
C ASP A 743 23.82 -27.87 -35.81
N ASP A 744 23.90 -28.65 -34.72
CA ASP A 744 22.73 -29.21 -34.03
C ASP A 744 22.07 -28.16 -33.13
N PRO A 745 20.74 -27.94 -33.22
CA PRO A 745 20.01 -27.09 -32.30
C PRO A 745 19.91 -27.64 -30.86
N PHE A 746 20.21 -28.92 -30.64
CA PHE A 746 20.21 -29.55 -29.34
C PHE A 746 21.63 -29.78 -28.82
N ILE A 747 21.78 -29.68 -27.51
CA ILE A 747 23.06 -29.93 -26.84
C ILE A 747 23.25 -31.44 -26.72
N GLY A 748 24.33 -31.96 -27.30
CA GLY A 748 24.73 -33.36 -27.18
C GLY A 748 26.20 -33.52 -26.80
N ASP A 749 26.58 -34.75 -26.47
CA ASP A 749 27.98 -35.15 -26.24
C ASP A 749 28.52 -36.08 -27.35
N GLU A 750 27.79 -36.28 -28.45
CA GLU A 750 28.18 -37.21 -29.53
C GLU A 750 29.40 -36.72 -30.34
N GLU A 751 29.57 -35.39 -30.48
CA GLU A 751 30.70 -34.77 -31.17
C GLU A 751 31.76 -34.25 -30.18
N PRO A 752 32.89 -34.95 -29.98
CA PRO A 752 33.85 -34.58 -28.94
C PRO A 752 34.63 -33.31 -29.28
N ILE A 753 35.06 -32.59 -28.25
CA ILE A 753 36.11 -31.57 -28.38
C ILE A 753 37.44 -32.29 -28.58
N ARG A 754 38.18 -31.90 -29.62
CA ARG A 754 39.43 -32.54 -30.03
C ARG A 754 40.61 -31.63 -29.75
N LEU A 755 41.43 -31.99 -28.77
CA LEU A 755 42.68 -31.30 -28.48
C LEU A 755 43.83 -32.14 -29.06
N ALA A 756 44.47 -31.64 -30.12
CA ALA A 756 45.53 -32.37 -30.81
C ALA A 756 46.92 -31.91 -30.35
N THR A 757 47.82 -32.87 -30.23
CA THR A 757 49.26 -32.63 -30.04
C THR A 757 50.02 -33.48 -31.04
N ARG A 758 51.16 -32.98 -31.51
CA ARG A 758 51.95 -33.54 -32.60
C ARG A 758 53.37 -33.75 -32.13
N ILE A 759 53.94 -34.89 -32.52
CA ILE A 759 55.35 -35.21 -32.38
C ILE A 759 55.89 -35.40 -33.80
N ASP A 760 56.60 -34.42 -34.31
CA ASP A 760 57.06 -34.40 -35.70
C ASP A 760 58.53 -34.87 -35.81
N ASP A 761 58.82 -35.77 -36.76
CA ASP A 761 60.18 -36.24 -37.06
C ASP A 761 61.01 -36.72 -35.84
N ALA A 762 60.41 -37.52 -34.95
CA ALA A 762 61.10 -38.10 -33.80
C ALA A 762 61.82 -39.42 -34.15
N GLU A 763 62.96 -39.67 -33.49
CA GLU A 763 63.69 -40.95 -33.53
C GLU A 763 63.70 -41.60 -32.14
N LEU A 764 63.01 -42.73 -32.01
CA LEU A 764 63.02 -43.57 -30.82
C LEU A 764 64.14 -44.62 -30.94
N THR A 765 65.08 -44.62 -30.00
CA THR A 765 66.19 -45.57 -29.97
C THR A 765 66.07 -46.51 -28.78
N PHE A 766 65.98 -47.81 -29.05
CA PHE A 766 66.10 -48.88 -28.07
C PHE A 766 67.53 -49.39 -28.08
N SER A 767 68.21 -49.38 -26.94
CA SER A 767 69.54 -49.98 -26.81
C SER A 767 69.61 -50.90 -25.59
N LEU A 768 70.17 -52.10 -25.78
CA LEU A 768 70.36 -53.06 -24.71
C LEU A 768 71.77 -52.93 -24.13
N ARG A 769 71.88 -52.54 -22.86
CA ARG A 769 73.15 -52.55 -22.11
C ARG A 769 73.02 -53.50 -20.92
N GLN A 770 73.67 -54.66 -21.03
CA GLN A 770 73.55 -55.74 -20.04
C GLN A 770 72.08 -56.18 -19.88
N ASP A 771 71.48 -55.99 -18.70
CA ASP A 771 70.09 -56.32 -18.37
C ASP A 771 69.18 -55.06 -18.34
N GLU A 772 69.68 -53.93 -18.87
CA GLU A 772 68.96 -52.65 -18.95
C GLU A 772 68.61 -52.29 -20.39
N ILE A 773 67.33 -52.01 -20.64
CA ILE A 773 66.82 -51.48 -21.90
C ILE A 773 66.75 -49.96 -21.74
N ILE A 774 67.58 -49.26 -22.49
CA ILE A 774 67.57 -47.79 -22.52
C ILE A 774 66.79 -47.35 -23.74
N VAL A 775 65.74 -46.56 -23.51
CA VAL A 775 64.89 -45.94 -24.53
C VAL A 775 65.18 -44.45 -24.52
N GLY A 776 65.62 -43.91 -25.66
CA GLY A 776 65.77 -42.47 -25.82
C GLY A 776 64.94 -42.00 -27.00
N ALA A 777 64.20 -40.90 -26.83
CA ALA A 777 63.50 -40.25 -27.91
C ALA A 777 64.11 -38.87 -28.18
N ASN A 778 64.53 -38.63 -29.40
CA ASN A 778 65.20 -37.38 -29.79
C ASN A 778 64.67 -36.88 -31.14
N PRO A 779 64.87 -35.60 -31.48
CA PRO A 779 64.59 -35.11 -32.82
C PRO A 779 65.54 -35.82 -33.79
N ARG A 780 65.04 -36.15 -34.99
CA ARG A 780 65.86 -36.82 -36.01
C ARG A 780 67.15 -36.04 -36.27
N SER A 781 68.30 -36.66 -36.03
CA SER A 781 69.58 -36.02 -36.35
C SER A 781 69.77 -35.95 -37.88
N LEU A 782 69.89 -34.73 -38.43
CA LEU A 782 70.41 -34.50 -39.77
C LEU A 782 71.93 -34.75 -39.77
N ALA A 783 72.34 -36.02 -39.68
CA ALA A 783 73.71 -36.39 -39.96
C ALA A 783 73.99 -36.14 -41.45
N MET A 784 74.63 -35.01 -41.77
CA MET A 784 75.28 -34.79 -43.07
C MET A 784 76.34 -35.89 -43.28
N MET A 785 75.95 -36.97 -43.94
CA MET A 785 76.88 -37.97 -44.45
C MET A 785 77.60 -37.41 -45.69
N PRO A 786 78.94 -37.30 -45.70
CA PRO A 786 79.66 -37.01 -46.94
C PRO A 786 79.59 -38.25 -47.84
N THR A 787 78.83 -38.13 -48.93
CA THR A 787 78.78 -39.12 -50.02
C THR A 787 80.17 -39.42 -50.58
N MET A 788 80.61 -40.67 -50.47
CA MET A 788 81.51 -41.27 -51.45
C MET A 788 80.84 -42.51 -52.05
N ALA A 789 80.51 -42.38 -53.34
CA ALA A 789 80.06 -43.47 -54.19
C ALA A 789 81.19 -44.49 -54.39
N ILE A 790 80.83 -45.78 -54.43
CA ILE A 790 81.21 -46.73 -55.48
C ILE A 790 80.18 -47.87 -55.48
N THR A 791 79.46 -47.96 -56.57
CA THR A 791 78.66 -49.10 -57.03
C THR A 791 79.57 -50.25 -57.46
N SER A 792 79.21 -51.51 -57.14
CA SER A 792 78.91 -52.54 -58.15
C SER A 792 78.88 -53.97 -57.58
N ILE A 793 77.78 -54.70 -57.86
CA ILE A 793 77.65 -56.09 -58.38
C ILE A 793 76.45 -56.83 -57.73
N LEU A 794 75.40 -57.02 -58.56
CA LEU A 794 74.21 -57.89 -58.43
C LEU A 794 74.58 -59.41 -58.41
N PRO A 795 73.72 -60.39 -58.01
CA PRO A 795 72.27 -60.45 -58.24
C PRO A 795 71.34 -61.00 -57.11
N SER A 796 70.04 -60.79 -57.33
CA SER A 796 68.78 -61.18 -56.67
C SER A 796 68.54 -62.70 -56.41
N PRO A 797 67.33 -63.15 -55.98
CA PRO A 797 66.53 -62.89 -54.76
C PRO A 797 66.21 -64.23 -54.01
N LEU A 798 65.60 -64.20 -52.81
CA LEU A 798 64.92 -65.38 -52.25
C LEU A 798 63.80 -64.97 -51.26
N LEU A 799 62.57 -65.37 -51.60
CA LEU A 799 61.37 -65.35 -50.78
C LEU A 799 61.42 -66.44 -49.70
N THR A 800 60.89 -66.15 -48.52
CA THR A 800 59.94 -66.98 -47.71
C THR A 800 59.44 -66.11 -46.55
N GLU A 801 58.15 -65.82 -46.43
CA GLU A 801 57.05 -66.58 -45.79
C GLU A 801 57.12 -66.66 -44.25
N SER A 802 55.99 -66.27 -43.62
CA SER A 802 55.66 -66.20 -42.19
C SER A 802 56.07 -64.86 -41.54
N GLY A 803 55.18 -63.90 -41.23
CA GLY A 803 53.80 -64.01 -40.77
C GLY A 803 53.78 -63.79 -39.26
N LEU A 804 53.59 -62.54 -38.82
CA LEU A 804 53.06 -62.25 -37.50
C LEU A 804 52.14 -61.04 -37.62
N LEU A 805 50.84 -61.28 -37.39
CA LEU A 805 49.82 -60.28 -37.15
C LEU A 805 50.19 -59.51 -35.88
N LEU A 806 50.10 -58.18 -35.93
CA LEU A 806 49.88 -57.35 -34.76
C LEU A 806 48.41 -56.98 -34.76
N ASP A 807 47.66 -57.69 -33.93
CA ASP A 807 46.37 -57.28 -33.41
C ASP A 807 46.58 -57.09 -31.92
N GLY A 808 46.20 -55.94 -31.41
CA GLY A 808 46.55 -55.46 -30.07
C GLY A 808 45.64 -54.31 -29.71
N SER A 809 44.39 -54.70 -29.46
CA SER A 809 43.40 -54.01 -28.63
C SER A 809 44.00 -53.27 -27.44
#